data_AF-A0A316NUS9-F1
#
_entry.id   AF-A0A316NUS9-F1
#
_cell.length_a   1.000
_cell.length_b   1.000
_cell.length_c   1.000
_cell.angle_alpha   90.00
_cell.angle_beta   90.00
_cell.angle_gamma   90.00
#
_symmetry.space_group_name_H-M   'P 1'
#
loop_
_entity.id
_entity.type
_entity.pdbx_description
1 polymer ?
#
loop_
_entity_poly.entity_id
_entity_poly.type
_entity_poly.pdbx_seq_one_letter_code
_entity_poly.pdbx_strand_id
1 'polypeptide(L)'
;MNIADAKEQIKDSVEAYLLKDDAGMYKINPARQRPIFLIGAPGIGKTAIMEQIAQELQIGIVSYSMTHHTRQSALGLPRIVHNEFEGFEYDSSEYTMSEIVSSIYDYMSETGLHAGILFLDEINCVSETLYPSMLQFLQFKTFGRHRIPHDWIIVCAGNPPEYNKSVHEFDIVTLDRLREIEVEPEYAAWKRYATQKGIHPVVTTFLEAKPDCFYLVQSKPGGGKSFVTARGWEDLAEAIALYEEMSKPISRDLIGQFLRDDDIADSFSVYYNLFDKYRSDYQIMSILAGEAGLDIINRARGAEFDERVALLGLMLDAVSTSCAHALEQEEVVIELRDILRDAKPRLLEGAAVDDTVGVVISAREQSLARKVASGTAKPSFERKEGLVIAKLKRLVEQCRLAGTVAGEDAFATISDAYRDEVNAIDPLVKTADTQMTNAIKFIEEAWGNGREMLVAIAEITTRQTTTQFIAHYGNEEYYAHNDELQVDEHRRSLAERVRTLDINAEEAMQPGETAATGGQTIAEYYGGKQFEYGFASMSKMTLPDAAQLKGKTVLDVACRRGKGCFKFSAKVGGTGHVIGVDWSPSYIEEAIVDSEKAWRKNGLKANNMSFKVAYPEDLMQAGIGEGTVDVVYINNVMTLLYDQQKALEEFYRVLKPGGLLICETIVSDVTRDEAVVEAARNIGNSIQAARPEDLLRSQMEAAGFADVEVVDLYSVEADRGFTSSTVVETVPTTETVRFEAVAFNARK
;
A
#
# COMPACT_ATOMS: atom_id res chain seq x y z
N MET A 1 -2.19 17.66 18.00
CA MET A 1 -1.69 16.32 17.59
C MET A 1 -0.80 16.47 16.37
N ASN A 2 -0.05 15.46 15.95
CA ASN A 2 0.76 15.59 14.73
C ASN A 2 -0.07 15.34 13.46
N ILE A 3 0.53 15.65 12.31
CA ILE A 3 -0.12 15.56 11.00
C ILE A 3 -0.46 14.11 10.60
N ALA A 4 0.29 13.11 11.08
CA ALA A 4 0.05 11.71 10.77
C ALA A 4 -1.18 11.17 11.54
N ASP A 5 -1.31 11.50 12.82
CA ASP A 5 -2.48 11.15 13.63
C ASP A 5 -3.74 11.83 13.08
N ALA A 6 -3.61 13.08 12.63
CA ALA A 6 -4.70 13.81 11.99
C ALA A 6 -5.16 13.13 10.69
N LYS A 7 -4.22 12.66 9.86
CA LYS A 7 -4.53 11.91 8.63
C LYS A 7 -5.39 10.67 8.92
N GLU A 8 -4.97 9.83 9.87
CA GLU A 8 -5.72 8.62 10.24
C GLU A 8 -7.11 8.96 10.77
N GLN A 9 -7.24 9.95 11.64
CA GLN A 9 -8.55 10.37 12.14
C GLN A 9 -9.48 10.88 11.04
N ILE A 10 -8.96 11.63 10.06
CA ILE A 10 -9.77 12.12 8.93
C ILE A 10 -10.19 10.96 8.05
N LYS A 11 -9.28 10.03 7.76
CA LYS A 11 -9.57 8.80 7.00
C LYS A 11 -10.69 7.98 7.64
N ASP A 12 -10.55 7.63 8.93
CA ASP A 12 -11.57 6.90 9.69
C ASP A 12 -12.94 7.61 9.65
N SER A 13 -12.91 8.95 9.68
CA SER A 13 -14.13 9.76 9.63
C SER A 13 -14.79 9.74 8.27
N VAL A 14 -14.01 9.82 7.18
CA VAL A 14 -14.49 9.73 5.81
C VAL A 14 -15.10 8.34 5.57
N GLU A 15 -14.41 7.27 5.97
CA GLU A 15 -14.94 5.90 5.89
C GLU A 15 -16.27 5.76 6.65
N ALA A 16 -16.33 6.25 7.89
CA ALA A 16 -17.54 6.20 8.71
C ALA A 16 -18.69 7.02 8.10
N TYR A 17 -18.40 8.13 7.43
CA TYR A 17 -19.42 8.97 6.79
C TYR A 17 -19.94 8.36 5.48
N LEU A 18 -19.11 7.60 4.76
CA LEU A 18 -19.50 6.90 3.53
C LEU A 18 -20.17 5.54 3.81
N LEU A 19 -20.07 5.03 5.04
CA LEU A 19 -20.62 3.73 5.41
C LEU A 19 -22.16 3.68 5.29
N LYS A 20 -22.64 2.74 4.46
CA LYS A 20 -24.05 2.45 4.25
C LYS A 20 -24.46 1.17 5.00
N ASP A 21 -25.74 1.05 5.33
CA ASP A 21 -26.35 -0.18 5.84
C ASP A 21 -26.77 -1.11 4.69
N ASP A 22 -27.31 -2.28 5.02
CA ASP A 22 -27.74 -3.29 4.04
C ASP A 22 -28.87 -2.79 3.12
N ALA A 23 -29.59 -1.72 3.50
CA ALA A 23 -30.61 -1.08 2.68
C ALA A 23 -30.03 0.02 1.75
N GLY A 24 -28.71 0.21 1.74
CA GLY A 24 -28.03 1.26 0.99
C GLY A 24 -28.17 2.65 1.59
N MET A 25 -28.69 2.77 2.81
CA MET A 25 -28.84 4.04 3.52
C MET A 25 -27.59 4.36 4.33
N TYR A 26 -27.17 5.62 4.37
CA TYR A 26 -26.00 6.01 5.18
C TYR A 26 -26.26 5.76 6.67
N LYS A 27 -25.33 5.07 7.34
CA LYS A 27 -25.41 4.85 8.80
C LYS A 27 -25.40 6.16 9.58
N ILE A 28 -24.69 7.17 9.05
CA ILE A 28 -24.78 8.55 9.50
C ILE A 28 -25.44 9.36 8.39
N ASN A 29 -26.66 9.84 8.66
CA ASN A 29 -27.39 10.67 7.71
C ASN A 29 -26.50 11.82 7.18
N PRO A 30 -26.38 12.02 5.85
CA PRO A 30 -25.49 13.04 5.28
C PRO A 30 -25.73 14.46 5.79
N ALA A 31 -26.96 14.78 6.22
CA ALA A 31 -27.31 16.07 6.81
C ALA A 31 -26.84 16.23 8.27
N ARG A 32 -26.44 15.14 8.94
CA ARG A 32 -25.89 15.13 10.31
C ARG A 32 -24.37 14.97 10.36
N GLN A 33 -23.74 14.71 9.22
CA GLN A 33 -22.29 14.63 9.11
C GLN A 33 -21.68 16.03 9.29
N ARG A 34 -20.99 16.24 10.41
CA ARG A 34 -20.27 17.50 10.68
C ARG A 34 -19.06 17.58 9.76
N PRO A 35 -18.85 18.70 9.02
CA PRO A 35 -17.61 18.91 8.28
C PRO A 35 -16.40 18.84 9.19
N ILE A 36 -15.31 18.28 8.69
CA ILE A 36 -14.06 18.17 9.43
C ILE A 36 -13.29 19.48 9.24
N PHE A 37 -12.81 20.08 10.32
CA PHE A 37 -12.06 21.32 10.27
C PHE A 37 -10.65 21.13 10.83
N LEU A 38 -9.66 21.19 9.95
CA LEU A 38 -8.25 21.03 10.25
C LEU A 38 -7.62 22.40 10.50
N ILE A 39 -7.30 22.67 11.76
CA ILE A 39 -6.54 23.86 12.14
C ILE A 39 -5.08 23.46 12.31
N GLY A 40 -4.18 24.15 11.62
CA GLY A 40 -2.76 23.91 11.83
C GLY A 40 -1.90 24.94 11.16
N ALA A 41 -0.63 24.99 11.56
CA ALA A 41 0.32 25.97 11.08
C ALA A 41 0.49 25.91 9.53
N PRO A 42 0.92 27.01 8.87
CA PRO A 42 1.13 27.01 7.42
C PRO A 42 2.25 26.06 7.00
N GLY A 43 2.08 25.38 5.87
CA GLY A 43 3.13 24.55 5.27
C GLY A 43 3.36 23.18 5.93
N ILE A 44 2.47 22.73 6.83
CA ILE A 44 2.59 21.42 7.52
C ILE A 44 2.09 20.21 6.70
N GLY A 45 1.61 20.42 5.48
CA GLY A 45 1.12 19.33 4.61
C GLY A 45 -0.40 19.05 4.67
N LYS A 46 -1.23 20.02 5.09
CA LYS A 46 -2.70 19.87 5.16
C LYS A 46 -3.32 19.37 3.85
N THR A 47 -2.95 19.96 2.71
CA THR A 47 -3.42 19.53 1.38
C THR A 47 -2.90 18.14 1.01
N ALA A 48 -1.61 17.88 1.26
CA ALA A 48 -0.96 16.63 0.92
C ALA A 48 -1.60 15.43 1.64
N ILE A 49 -2.00 15.58 2.91
CA ILE A 49 -2.69 14.48 3.60
C ILE A 49 -4.08 14.20 3.03
N MET A 50 -4.78 15.19 2.47
CA MET A 50 -6.08 14.96 1.82
C MET A 50 -5.92 14.13 0.55
N GLU A 51 -4.91 14.44 -0.25
CA GLU A 51 -4.56 13.66 -1.44
C GLU A 51 -4.18 12.22 -1.05
N GLN A 52 -3.37 12.05 0.00
CA GLN A 52 -3.04 10.71 0.51
C GLN A 52 -4.28 9.93 0.97
N ILE A 53 -5.22 10.57 1.66
CA ILE A 53 -6.47 9.91 2.10
C ILE A 53 -7.32 9.52 0.89
N ALA A 54 -7.47 10.41 -0.10
CA ALA A 54 -8.20 10.14 -1.32
C ALA A 54 -7.59 8.95 -2.09
N GLN A 55 -6.25 8.90 -2.17
CA GLN A 55 -5.50 7.77 -2.76
C GLN A 55 -5.69 6.47 -1.97
N GLU A 56 -5.65 6.50 -0.64
CA GLU A 56 -5.80 5.29 0.17
C GLU A 56 -7.22 4.72 0.14
N LEU A 57 -8.23 5.60 0.09
CA LEU A 57 -9.64 5.21 0.03
C LEU A 57 -10.16 5.01 -1.40
N GLN A 58 -9.34 5.31 -2.42
CA GLN A 58 -9.72 5.29 -3.83
C GLN A 58 -10.98 6.11 -4.12
N ILE A 59 -11.05 7.31 -3.54
CA ILE A 59 -12.13 8.28 -3.73
C ILE A 59 -11.61 9.55 -4.39
N GLY A 60 -12.51 10.36 -4.94
CA GLY A 60 -12.17 11.61 -5.59
C GLY A 60 -11.69 12.69 -4.63
N ILE A 61 -10.95 13.67 -5.14
CA ILE A 61 -10.60 14.89 -4.40
C ILE A 61 -10.79 16.13 -5.27
N VAL A 62 -11.49 17.11 -4.72
CA VAL A 62 -11.63 18.45 -5.31
C VAL A 62 -11.17 19.46 -4.26
N SER A 63 -10.16 20.24 -4.60
CA SER A 63 -9.50 21.18 -3.68
C SER A 63 -9.69 22.62 -4.13
N TYR A 64 -10.15 23.48 -3.23
CA TYR A 64 -10.32 24.92 -3.46
C TYR A 64 -9.74 25.74 -2.32
N SER A 65 -8.98 26.77 -2.66
CA SER A 65 -8.63 27.82 -1.70
C SER A 65 -9.71 28.89 -1.67
N MET A 66 -10.37 29.06 -0.53
CA MET A 66 -11.51 29.97 -0.41
C MET A 66 -11.14 31.45 -0.50
N THR A 67 -9.86 31.80 -0.32
CA THR A 67 -9.37 33.19 -0.39
C THR A 67 -9.44 33.79 -1.79
N HIS A 68 -9.45 32.96 -2.84
CA HIS A 68 -9.50 33.40 -4.24
C HIS A 68 -10.92 33.53 -4.79
N HIS A 69 -11.94 33.15 -4.02
CA HIS A 69 -13.33 33.18 -4.50
C HIS A 69 -14.03 34.49 -4.16
N THR A 70 -14.79 34.97 -5.13
CA THR A 70 -15.76 36.05 -4.92
C THR A 70 -17.11 35.43 -4.54
N ARG A 71 -18.02 36.26 -4.03
CA ARG A 71 -19.39 35.83 -3.78
C ARG A 71 -20.04 35.23 -5.03
N GLN A 72 -19.74 35.76 -6.21
CA GLN A 72 -20.29 35.32 -7.49
C GLN A 72 -19.75 33.94 -7.92
N SER A 73 -18.45 33.65 -7.75
CA SER A 73 -17.93 32.33 -8.11
C SER A 73 -18.41 31.23 -7.16
N ALA A 74 -18.60 31.57 -5.89
CA ALA A 74 -19.08 30.64 -4.86
C ALA A 74 -20.61 30.41 -4.88
N LEU A 75 -21.42 31.38 -5.31
CA LEU A 75 -22.89 31.24 -5.38
C LEU A 75 -23.45 31.04 -6.78
N GLY A 76 -22.68 31.40 -7.82
CA GLY A 76 -23.14 31.49 -9.21
C GLY A 76 -23.59 32.90 -9.61
N LEU A 77 -24.05 33.03 -10.85
CA LEU A 77 -24.59 34.28 -11.40
C LEU A 77 -26.12 34.30 -11.29
N PRO A 78 -26.73 35.46 -10.96
CA PRO A 78 -28.17 35.57 -10.89
C PRO A 78 -28.78 35.49 -12.29
N ARG A 79 -29.85 34.72 -12.43
CA ARG A 79 -30.72 34.61 -13.61
C ARG A 79 -32.18 34.74 -13.19
N ILE A 80 -32.99 35.30 -14.08
CA ILE A 80 -34.44 35.34 -13.90
C ILE A 80 -35.01 34.00 -14.37
N VAL A 81 -35.85 33.39 -13.54
CA VAL A 81 -36.56 32.15 -13.84
C VAL A 81 -38.05 32.40 -13.71
N HIS A 82 -38.76 32.12 -14.80
CA HIS A 82 -40.21 32.18 -14.88
C HIS A 82 -40.79 30.88 -14.33
N ASN A 83 -41.57 30.97 -13.26
CA ASN A 83 -42.18 29.83 -12.59
C ASN A 83 -43.71 29.94 -12.64
N GLU A 84 -44.36 28.79 -12.51
CA GLU A 84 -45.81 28.69 -12.38
C GLU A 84 -46.13 27.88 -11.13
N PHE A 85 -47.06 28.37 -10.31
CA PHE A 85 -47.63 27.60 -9.21
C PHE A 85 -49.15 27.72 -9.25
N GLU A 86 -49.84 26.60 -9.44
CA GLU A 86 -51.31 26.53 -9.52
C GLU A 86 -51.93 27.54 -10.51
N GLY A 87 -51.30 27.77 -11.66
CA GLY A 87 -51.75 28.72 -12.68
C GLY A 87 -51.38 30.19 -12.43
N PHE A 88 -50.63 30.49 -11.35
CA PHE A 88 -50.04 31.81 -11.11
C PHE A 88 -48.60 31.85 -11.63
N GLU A 89 -48.37 32.62 -12.69
CA GLU A 89 -47.03 32.90 -13.22
C GLU A 89 -46.33 33.97 -12.38
N TYR A 90 -45.08 33.71 -12.01
CA TYR A 90 -44.24 34.67 -11.30
C TYR A 90 -42.76 34.53 -11.65
N ASP A 91 -42.06 35.65 -11.58
CA ASP A 91 -40.63 35.70 -11.79
C ASP A 91 -39.90 35.54 -10.46
N SER A 92 -38.86 34.72 -10.46
CA SER A 92 -37.95 34.59 -9.33
C SER A 92 -36.51 34.76 -9.79
N SER A 93 -35.66 35.28 -8.89
CA SER A 93 -34.22 35.30 -9.11
C SER A 93 -33.59 34.03 -8.57
N GLU A 94 -32.91 33.26 -9.44
CA GLU A 94 -32.13 32.09 -9.06
C GLU A 94 -30.66 32.28 -9.42
N TYR A 95 -29.78 31.53 -8.77
CA TYR A 95 -28.36 31.53 -9.11
C TYR A 95 -28.00 30.29 -9.94
N THR A 96 -27.09 30.44 -10.89
CA THR A 96 -26.47 29.28 -11.57
C THR A 96 -25.70 28.41 -10.58
N MET A 97 -25.34 27.19 -10.99
CA MET A 97 -24.47 26.35 -10.17
C MET A 97 -23.14 27.07 -9.94
N SER A 98 -22.65 27.03 -8.71
CA SER A 98 -21.34 27.58 -8.34
C SER A 98 -20.22 26.74 -8.94
N GLU A 99 -19.08 27.37 -9.25
CA GLU A 99 -17.89 26.69 -9.76
C GLU A 99 -17.40 25.57 -8.84
N ILE A 100 -17.53 25.75 -7.52
CA ILE A 100 -17.14 24.77 -6.50
C ILE A 100 -18.01 23.51 -6.57
N VAL A 101 -19.30 23.67 -6.86
CA VAL A 101 -20.24 22.53 -6.95
C VAL A 101 -20.17 21.89 -8.33
N SER A 102 -20.07 22.68 -9.41
CA SER A 102 -20.00 22.14 -10.77
C SER A 102 -18.73 21.32 -10.99
N SER A 103 -17.59 21.76 -10.47
CA SER A 103 -16.33 21.01 -10.56
C SER A 103 -16.40 19.63 -9.92
N ILE A 104 -17.22 19.43 -8.89
CA ILE A 104 -17.47 18.09 -8.34
C ILE A 104 -18.16 17.22 -9.40
N TYR A 105 -19.19 17.73 -10.07
CA TYR A 105 -19.88 16.99 -11.13
C TYR A 105 -19.00 16.75 -12.35
N ASP A 106 -18.23 17.75 -12.76
CA ASP A 106 -17.27 17.64 -13.86
C ASP A 106 -16.22 16.56 -13.52
N TYR A 107 -15.66 16.60 -12.30
CA TYR A 107 -14.71 15.61 -11.82
C TYR A 107 -15.31 14.20 -11.78
N MET A 108 -16.54 14.02 -11.27
CA MET A 108 -17.22 12.72 -11.30
C MET A 108 -17.42 12.22 -12.74
N SER A 109 -17.72 13.12 -13.68
CA SER A 109 -17.91 12.78 -15.09
C SER A 109 -16.60 12.36 -15.79
N GLU A 110 -15.49 13.02 -15.47
CA GLU A 110 -14.17 12.75 -16.06
C GLU A 110 -13.51 11.50 -15.49
N THR A 111 -13.63 11.30 -14.18
CA THR A 111 -12.91 10.25 -13.44
C THR A 111 -13.74 8.99 -13.19
N GLY A 112 -15.08 9.11 -13.20
CA GLY A 112 -16.00 8.04 -12.82
C GLY A 112 -16.10 7.78 -11.31
N LEU A 113 -15.38 8.56 -10.48
CA LEU A 113 -15.42 8.43 -9.02
C LEU A 113 -16.61 9.19 -8.45
N HIS A 114 -17.61 8.48 -7.94
CA HIS A 114 -18.84 9.09 -7.41
C HIS A 114 -18.76 9.52 -5.94
N ALA A 115 -17.76 9.03 -5.20
CA ALA A 115 -17.48 9.43 -3.82
C ALA A 115 -16.18 10.24 -3.76
N GLY A 116 -16.07 11.19 -2.83
CA GLY A 116 -14.88 12.04 -2.75
C GLY A 116 -14.79 12.96 -1.55
N ILE A 117 -13.72 13.73 -1.50
CA ILE A 117 -13.46 14.79 -0.53
C ILE A 117 -13.52 16.13 -1.27
N LEU A 118 -14.39 17.02 -0.80
CA LEU A 118 -14.29 18.44 -1.11
C LEU A 118 -13.42 19.09 -0.04
N PHE A 119 -12.18 19.40 -0.40
CA PHE A 119 -11.23 20.08 0.46
C PHE A 119 -11.31 21.60 0.25
N LEU A 120 -11.69 22.33 1.29
CA LEU A 120 -11.71 23.78 1.29
C LEU A 120 -10.57 24.31 2.15
N ASP A 121 -9.56 24.90 1.53
CA ASP A 121 -8.43 25.50 2.24
C ASP A 121 -8.71 26.97 2.59
N GLU A 122 -8.05 27.45 3.64
CA GLU A 122 -8.12 28.82 4.14
C GLU A 122 -9.55 29.34 4.43
N ILE A 123 -10.45 28.48 4.91
CA ILE A 123 -11.87 28.84 5.10
C ILE A 123 -12.07 29.99 6.11
N ASN A 124 -11.14 30.14 7.05
CA ASN A 124 -11.18 31.20 8.04
C ASN A 124 -10.58 32.53 7.54
N CYS A 125 -10.02 32.57 6.33
CA CYS A 125 -9.53 33.79 5.68
C CYS A 125 -10.52 34.35 4.63
N VAL A 126 -11.76 33.84 4.61
CA VAL A 126 -12.79 34.21 3.65
C VAL A 126 -13.23 35.65 3.82
N SER A 127 -13.48 36.35 2.71
CA SER A 127 -13.99 37.72 2.74
C SER A 127 -15.30 37.85 3.52
N GLU A 128 -15.50 38.99 4.19
CA GLU A 128 -16.70 39.29 4.98
C GLU A 128 -18.01 39.10 4.18
N THR A 129 -17.98 39.37 2.86
CA THR A 129 -19.15 39.21 1.99
C THR A 129 -19.53 37.77 1.67
N LEU A 130 -18.58 36.84 1.78
CA LEU A 130 -18.76 35.42 1.49
C LEU A 130 -18.98 34.60 2.78
N TYR A 131 -18.55 35.12 3.93
CA TYR A 131 -18.64 34.46 5.22
C TYR A 131 -20.04 33.91 5.56
N PRO A 132 -21.16 34.65 5.39
CA PRO A 132 -22.50 34.10 5.65
C PRO A 132 -22.87 32.91 4.77
N SER A 133 -22.48 32.94 3.49
CA SER A 133 -22.73 31.85 2.54
C SER A 133 -21.86 30.64 2.84
N MET A 134 -20.63 30.84 3.29
CA MET A 134 -19.76 29.77 3.76
C MET A 134 -20.33 29.10 5.03
N LEU A 135 -20.83 29.87 6.00
CA LEU A 135 -21.48 29.30 7.19
C LEU A 135 -22.71 28.46 6.83
N GLN A 136 -23.54 28.95 5.91
CA GLN A 136 -24.67 28.18 5.37
C GLN A 136 -24.18 26.89 4.70
N PHE A 137 -23.08 26.96 3.93
CA PHE A 137 -22.50 25.81 3.26
C PHE A 137 -21.99 24.75 4.24
N LEU A 138 -21.22 25.15 5.26
CA LEU A 138 -20.72 24.23 6.29
C LEU A 138 -21.86 23.57 7.06
N GLN A 139 -22.99 24.26 7.24
CA GLN A 139 -24.13 23.72 7.96
C GLN A 139 -25.02 22.79 7.11
N PHE A 140 -25.31 23.16 5.87
CA PHE A 140 -26.34 22.50 5.05
C PHE A 140 -25.79 21.75 3.84
N LYS A 141 -24.48 21.83 3.60
CA LYS A 141 -23.79 21.28 2.42
C LYS A 141 -24.36 21.82 1.10
N THR A 142 -24.76 23.09 1.12
CA THR A 142 -25.43 23.77 -0.02
C THR A 142 -24.87 25.17 -0.24
N PHE A 143 -24.51 25.48 -1.49
CA PHE A 143 -24.26 26.84 -1.94
C PHE A 143 -25.51 27.33 -2.68
N GLY A 144 -26.18 28.34 -2.13
CA GLY A 144 -27.48 28.79 -2.65
C GLY A 144 -28.53 27.68 -2.57
N ARG A 145 -29.03 27.22 -3.73
CA ARG A 145 -29.98 26.09 -3.84
C ARG A 145 -29.30 24.77 -4.24
N HIS A 146 -28.01 24.81 -4.57
CA HIS A 146 -27.28 23.66 -5.13
C HIS A 146 -26.60 22.89 -4.00
N ARG A 147 -26.93 21.60 -3.90
CA ARG A 147 -26.34 20.69 -2.91
C ARG A 147 -25.18 19.93 -3.54
N ILE A 148 -24.13 19.70 -2.75
CA ILE A 148 -23.07 18.76 -3.15
C ILE A 148 -23.61 17.31 -3.09
N PRO A 149 -23.05 16.38 -3.89
CA PRO A 149 -23.44 14.98 -3.82
C PRO A 149 -23.26 14.39 -2.41
N HIS A 150 -24.12 13.44 -2.03
CA HIS A 150 -24.12 12.88 -0.68
C HIS A 150 -22.87 12.06 -0.35
N ASP A 151 -22.26 11.45 -1.36
CA ASP A 151 -21.01 10.69 -1.25
C ASP A 151 -19.76 11.59 -1.23
N TRP A 152 -19.92 12.92 -1.15
CA TRP A 152 -18.82 13.87 -1.04
C TRP A 152 -18.72 14.47 0.37
N ILE A 153 -17.57 14.22 1.01
CA ILE A 153 -17.29 14.63 2.38
C ILE A 153 -16.57 15.99 2.38
N ILE A 154 -17.02 16.90 3.23
CA ILE A 154 -16.41 18.23 3.35
C ILE A 154 -15.30 18.17 4.39
N VAL A 155 -14.09 18.49 3.96
CA VAL A 155 -12.96 18.73 4.84
C VAL A 155 -12.49 20.16 4.61
N CYS A 156 -12.27 20.90 5.68
CA CYS A 156 -11.85 22.28 5.63
C CYS A 156 -10.51 22.42 6.33
N ALA A 157 -9.68 23.35 5.87
CA ALA A 157 -8.45 23.74 6.54
C ALA A 157 -8.45 25.24 6.86
N GLY A 158 -7.78 25.57 7.95
CA GLY A 158 -7.58 26.93 8.41
C GLY A 158 -6.21 27.10 9.04
N ASN A 159 -5.80 28.36 9.16
CA ASN A 159 -4.59 28.72 9.88
C ASN A 159 -4.94 29.31 11.25
N PRO A 160 -4.20 28.98 12.32
CA PRO A 160 -4.36 29.63 13.61
C PRO A 160 -4.22 31.17 13.50
N PRO A 161 -4.97 31.95 14.31
CA PRO A 161 -4.93 33.42 14.28
C PRO A 161 -3.53 34.01 14.47
N GLU A 162 -2.66 33.32 15.21
CA GLU A 162 -1.27 33.71 15.46
C GLU A 162 -0.40 33.80 14.18
N TYR A 163 -0.72 33.04 13.12
CA TYR A 163 0.07 33.04 11.88
C TYR A 163 -0.46 34.01 10.82
N ASN A 164 -1.75 34.35 10.85
CA ASN A 164 -2.38 35.18 9.82
C ASN A 164 -3.42 36.16 10.42
N LYS A 165 -3.17 37.46 10.20
CA LYS A 165 -4.01 38.56 10.71
C LYS A 165 -5.37 38.68 10.01
N SER A 166 -5.54 38.04 8.86
CA SER A 166 -6.80 38.03 8.10
C SER A 166 -7.72 36.88 8.52
N VAL A 167 -7.37 36.14 9.57
CA VAL A 167 -8.18 35.03 10.09
C VAL A 167 -9.37 35.56 10.88
N HIS A 168 -10.54 35.11 10.48
CA HIS A 168 -11.78 35.23 11.23
C HIS A 168 -11.93 34.01 12.16
N GLU A 169 -11.98 34.25 13.46
CA GLU A 169 -12.31 33.18 14.41
C GLU A 169 -13.78 32.81 14.29
N PHE A 170 -14.05 31.51 14.23
CA PHE A 170 -15.42 31.00 14.24
C PHE A 170 -16.01 31.12 15.64
N ASP A 171 -17.28 31.51 15.70
CA ASP A 171 -18.01 31.53 16.97
C ASP A 171 -18.30 30.11 17.47
N ILE A 172 -18.63 30.00 18.77
CA ILE A 172 -18.92 28.71 19.41
C ILE A 172 -20.05 27.96 18.69
N VAL A 173 -21.02 28.68 18.11
CA VAL A 173 -22.15 28.09 17.38
C VAL A 173 -21.70 27.43 16.08
N THR A 174 -20.76 28.04 15.38
CA THR A 174 -20.15 27.47 14.17
C THR A 174 -19.25 26.29 14.53
N LEU A 175 -18.42 26.44 15.57
CA LEU A 175 -17.51 25.38 16.02
C LEU A 175 -18.26 24.12 16.50
N ASP A 176 -19.41 24.26 17.18
CA ASP A 176 -20.24 23.10 17.57
C ASP A 176 -20.77 22.31 16.36
N ARG A 177 -20.78 22.90 15.15
CA ARG A 177 -21.22 22.22 13.92
C ARG A 177 -20.08 21.61 13.13
N LEU A 178 -18.84 21.89 13.52
CA LEU A 178 -17.63 21.35 12.91
C LEU A 178 -17.04 20.26 13.81
N ARG A 179 -16.21 19.42 13.21
CA ARG A 179 -15.32 18.51 13.95
C ARG A 179 -13.91 19.05 13.82
N GLU A 180 -13.48 19.81 14.82
CA GLU A 180 -12.17 20.45 14.84
C GLU A 180 -11.05 19.46 15.17
N ILE A 181 -9.94 19.54 14.42
CA ILE A 181 -8.71 18.79 14.62
C ILE A 181 -7.55 19.79 14.59
N GLU A 182 -6.86 19.93 15.71
CA GLU A 182 -5.71 20.82 15.84
C GLU A 182 -4.39 20.08 15.60
N VAL A 183 -3.60 20.59 14.67
CA VAL A 183 -2.34 19.99 14.22
C VAL A 183 -1.15 20.89 14.49
N GLU A 184 -0.17 20.31 15.17
CA GLU A 184 1.10 20.94 15.49
C GLU A 184 2.23 20.37 14.60
N PRO A 185 3.20 21.19 14.20
CA PRO A 185 4.40 20.71 13.50
C PRO A 185 5.23 19.81 14.42
N GLU A 186 5.49 18.57 13.98
CA GLU A 186 6.37 17.64 14.69
C GLU A 186 7.40 17.04 13.72
N TYR A 187 8.69 17.23 14.02
CA TYR A 187 9.77 16.71 13.17
C TYR A 187 9.73 15.18 13.06
N ALA A 188 9.44 14.45 14.13
CA ALA A 188 9.39 12.98 14.10
C ALA A 188 8.34 12.45 13.11
N ALA A 189 7.18 13.10 13.03
CA ALA A 189 6.14 12.77 12.05
C ALA A 189 6.60 13.10 10.61
N TRP A 190 7.22 14.26 10.42
CA TRP A 190 7.75 14.66 9.11
C TRP A 190 8.93 13.79 8.65
N LYS A 191 9.81 13.34 9.57
CA LYS A 191 10.94 12.45 9.27
C LYS A 191 10.47 11.15 8.63
N ARG A 192 9.42 10.52 9.18
CA ARG A 192 8.84 9.28 8.59
C ARG A 192 8.37 9.51 7.15
N TYR A 193 7.71 10.65 6.92
CA TYR A 193 7.31 11.06 5.57
C TYR A 193 8.52 11.32 4.67
N ALA A 194 9.52 12.05 5.16
CA ALA A 194 10.73 12.40 4.42
C ALA A 194 11.53 11.15 3.99
N THR A 195 11.63 10.15 4.87
CA THR A 195 12.24 8.84 4.56
C THR A 195 11.47 8.11 3.47
N GLN A 196 10.14 8.08 3.54
CA GLN A 196 9.30 7.42 2.51
C GLN A 196 9.36 8.14 1.15
N LYS A 197 9.41 9.48 1.14
CA LYS A 197 9.50 10.28 -0.09
C LYS A 197 10.92 10.30 -0.67
N GLY A 198 11.94 9.93 0.09
CA GLY A 198 13.34 10.02 -0.34
C GLY A 198 13.85 11.46 -0.40
N ILE A 199 13.47 12.29 0.59
CA ILE A 199 13.95 13.68 0.71
C ILE A 199 15.47 13.71 0.79
N HIS A 200 16.07 14.71 0.15
CA HIS A 200 17.52 14.83 0.01
C HIS A 200 18.24 14.67 1.38
N PRO A 201 19.26 13.80 1.47
CA PRO A 201 19.86 13.41 2.75
C PRO A 201 20.44 14.56 3.58
N VAL A 202 20.98 15.58 2.91
CA VAL A 202 21.54 16.76 3.60
C VAL A 202 20.50 17.50 4.45
N VAL A 203 19.23 17.46 4.07
CA VAL A 203 18.14 18.10 4.83
C VAL A 203 17.74 17.23 6.01
N THR A 204 17.56 15.93 5.80
CA THR A 204 17.14 15.01 6.87
C THR A 204 18.20 14.90 7.96
N THR A 205 19.48 14.79 7.59
CA THR A 205 20.62 14.74 8.52
C THR A 205 20.82 16.04 9.28
N PHE A 206 20.65 17.20 8.65
CA PHE A 206 20.70 18.49 9.32
C PHE A 206 19.61 18.62 10.38
N LEU A 207 18.37 18.27 10.04
CA LEU A 207 17.23 18.39 10.95
C LEU A 207 17.26 17.35 12.06
N GLU A 208 17.88 16.19 11.85
CA GLU A 208 18.13 15.21 12.91
C GLU A 208 19.09 15.80 13.96
N ALA A 209 20.13 16.49 13.51
CA ALA A 209 21.09 17.15 14.39
C ALA A 209 20.50 18.42 15.05
N LYS A 210 19.58 19.11 14.36
CA LYS A 210 18.94 20.35 14.83
C LYS A 210 17.42 20.34 14.63
N PRO A 211 16.66 19.57 15.44
CA PRO A 211 15.21 19.46 15.28
C PRO A 211 14.47 20.79 15.47
N ASP A 212 15.02 21.71 16.28
CA ASP A 212 14.45 23.04 16.54
C ASP A 212 14.41 23.93 15.28
N CYS A 213 15.20 23.60 14.24
CA CYS A 213 15.17 24.30 12.96
C CYS A 213 14.04 23.84 12.03
N PHE A 214 13.27 22.82 12.41
CA PHE A 214 12.24 22.22 11.56
C PHE A 214 11.10 23.21 11.24
N TYR A 215 10.63 23.95 12.24
CA TYR A 215 9.50 24.86 12.08
C TYR A 215 9.67 26.12 12.92
N LEU A 216 9.55 27.28 12.27
CA LEU A 216 9.64 28.58 12.92
C LEU A 216 8.76 29.58 12.18
N VAL A 217 7.94 30.35 12.87
CA VAL A 217 7.27 31.52 12.30
C VAL A 217 7.27 32.65 13.32
N GLN A 218 7.91 33.77 12.97
CA GLN A 218 8.04 34.92 13.85
C GLN A 218 7.99 36.24 13.07
N SER A 219 7.64 37.33 13.77
CA SER A 219 7.69 38.67 13.18
C SER A 219 9.08 39.27 13.34
N LYS A 220 9.66 39.83 12.26
CA LYS A 220 10.98 40.48 12.33
C LYS A 220 10.88 41.87 12.98
N PRO A 221 11.86 42.28 13.80
CA PRO A 221 12.00 43.67 14.23
C PRO A 221 12.15 44.60 13.01
N GLY A 222 11.28 45.62 12.89
CA GLY A 222 11.30 46.56 11.75
C GLY A 222 10.32 46.24 10.61
N GLY A 223 9.54 45.16 10.72
CA GLY A 223 8.52 44.77 9.73
C GLY A 223 8.99 43.60 8.85
N GLY A 224 8.06 42.72 8.50
CA GLY A 224 8.33 41.46 7.79
C GLY A 224 8.15 40.21 8.67
N LYS A 225 8.18 39.03 8.05
CA LYS A 225 8.09 37.74 8.73
C LYS A 225 9.38 36.94 8.51
N SER A 226 9.89 36.31 9.56
CA SER A 226 10.94 35.28 9.50
C SER A 226 10.25 33.93 9.63
N PHE A 227 10.49 33.01 8.71
CA PHE A 227 9.84 31.71 8.81
C PHE A 227 10.57 30.58 8.10
N VAL A 228 10.39 29.38 8.66
CA VAL A 228 10.79 28.08 8.12
C VAL A 228 9.62 27.13 8.33
N THR A 229 9.29 26.36 7.30
CA THR A 229 8.15 25.42 7.33
C THR A 229 8.58 24.08 6.77
N ALA A 230 7.82 23.02 7.07
CA ALA A 230 8.06 21.70 6.51
C ALA A 230 8.11 21.71 4.96
N ARG A 231 7.18 22.43 4.31
CA ARG A 231 7.20 22.67 2.86
C ARG A 231 8.49 23.33 2.38
N GLY A 232 9.00 24.33 3.11
CA GLY A 232 10.23 25.02 2.75
C GLY A 232 11.45 24.08 2.73
N TRP A 233 11.51 23.12 3.65
CA TRP A 233 12.56 22.09 3.67
C TRP A 233 12.44 21.10 2.50
N GLU A 234 11.22 20.69 2.18
CA GLU A 234 10.91 19.80 1.07
C GLU A 234 11.27 20.44 -0.28
N ASP A 235 10.80 21.66 -0.53
CA ASP A 235 11.09 22.41 -1.77
C ASP A 235 12.60 22.66 -1.93
N LEU A 236 13.30 22.96 -0.82
CA LEU A 236 14.76 23.12 -0.83
C LEU A 236 15.47 21.81 -1.17
N ALA A 237 15.02 20.68 -0.62
CA ALA A 237 15.61 19.37 -0.89
C ALA A 237 15.48 19.00 -2.38
N GLU A 238 14.31 19.23 -2.97
CA GLU A 238 14.07 19.02 -4.41
C GLU A 238 14.95 19.96 -5.26
N ALA A 239 15.03 21.24 -4.88
CA ALA A 239 15.88 22.20 -5.57
C ALA A 239 17.37 21.82 -5.50
N ILE A 240 17.86 21.35 -4.34
CA ILE A 240 19.24 20.87 -4.19
C ILE A 240 19.50 19.70 -5.14
N ALA A 241 18.65 18.67 -5.13
CA ALA A 241 18.82 17.49 -5.98
C ALA A 241 18.91 17.86 -7.47
N LEU A 242 18.02 18.73 -7.95
CA LEU A 242 18.01 19.20 -9.33
C LEU A 242 19.25 20.04 -9.67
N TYR A 243 19.66 20.93 -8.77
CA TYR A 243 20.83 21.77 -9.01
C TYR A 243 22.11 20.93 -9.05
N GLU A 244 22.22 19.91 -8.19
CA GLU A 244 23.33 18.95 -8.22
C GLU A 244 23.36 18.15 -9.52
N GLU A 245 22.21 17.65 -10.00
CA GLU A 245 22.10 16.97 -11.30
C GLU A 245 22.55 17.89 -12.45
N MET A 246 22.17 19.16 -12.40
CA MET A 246 22.59 20.18 -13.36
C MET A 246 24.03 20.69 -13.15
N SER A 247 24.75 20.19 -12.14
CA SER A 247 26.08 20.68 -11.74
C SER A 247 26.12 22.20 -11.48
N LYS A 248 25.06 22.74 -10.88
CA LYS A 248 24.95 24.15 -10.46
C LYS A 248 25.29 24.30 -8.97
N PRO A 249 25.97 25.39 -8.59
CA PRO A 249 26.30 25.62 -7.19
C PRO A 249 25.05 25.95 -6.36
N ILE A 250 24.97 25.40 -5.15
CA ILE A 250 23.97 25.77 -4.14
C ILE A 250 24.52 26.96 -3.35
N SER A 251 23.93 28.14 -3.53
CA SER A 251 24.33 29.34 -2.80
C SER A 251 23.50 29.54 -1.51
N ARG A 252 24.05 30.30 -0.55
CA ARG A 252 23.29 30.78 0.62
C ARG A 252 22.02 31.52 0.20
N ASP A 253 22.09 32.30 -0.88
CA ASP A 253 20.94 33.03 -1.42
C ASP A 253 19.85 32.09 -1.93
N LEU A 254 20.20 30.95 -2.54
CA LEU A 254 19.24 29.93 -2.93
C LEU A 254 18.57 29.33 -1.68
N ILE A 255 19.37 28.92 -0.69
CA ILE A 255 18.86 28.37 0.58
C ILE A 255 17.89 29.35 1.25
N GLY A 256 18.25 30.64 1.33
CA GLY A 256 17.42 31.69 1.95
C GLY A 256 16.11 32.00 1.20
N GLN A 257 15.98 31.62 -0.07
CA GLN A 257 14.72 31.77 -0.81
C GLN A 257 13.65 30.80 -0.28
N PHE A 258 14.06 29.62 0.18
CA PHE A 258 13.20 28.57 0.74
C PHE A 258 13.12 28.67 2.28
N LEU A 259 14.25 28.84 2.95
CA LEU A 259 14.35 29.02 4.40
C LEU A 259 14.41 30.51 4.72
N ARG A 260 13.26 31.15 4.93
CA ARG A 260 13.16 32.61 5.10
C ARG A 260 13.48 33.08 6.52
N ASP A 261 14.38 32.37 7.20
CA ASP A 261 14.99 32.77 8.45
C ASP A 261 16.51 32.77 8.27
N ASP A 262 17.12 33.93 8.52
CA ASP A 262 18.52 34.16 8.15
C ASP A 262 19.47 33.29 8.98
N ASP A 263 19.18 33.08 10.27
CA ASP A 263 20.02 32.27 11.16
C ASP A 263 19.94 30.78 10.80
N ILE A 264 18.74 30.27 10.50
CA ILE A 264 18.57 28.88 10.05
C ILE A 264 19.20 28.67 8.67
N ALA A 265 18.99 29.61 7.73
CA ALA A 265 19.58 29.53 6.39
C ALA A 265 21.12 29.55 6.43
N ASP A 266 21.72 30.39 7.27
CA ASP A 266 23.17 30.44 7.45
C ASP A 266 23.69 29.14 8.09
N SER A 267 23.02 28.66 9.15
CA SER A 267 23.35 27.39 9.80
C SER A 267 23.28 26.21 8.80
N PHE A 268 22.24 26.16 7.97
CA PHE A 268 22.09 25.12 6.95
C PHE A 268 23.12 25.27 5.82
N SER A 269 23.45 26.49 5.39
CA SER A 269 24.46 26.71 4.36
C SER A 269 25.85 26.26 4.80
N VAL A 270 26.23 26.52 6.06
CA VAL A 270 27.47 26.00 6.63
C VAL A 270 27.47 24.47 6.64
N TYR A 271 26.36 23.86 7.05
CA TYR A 271 26.21 22.41 7.05
C TYR A 271 26.27 21.81 5.63
N TYR A 272 25.60 22.41 4.66
CA TYR A 272 25.61 21.98 3.26
C TYR A 272 27.04 22.02 2.68
N ASN A 273 27.78 23.10 2.90
CA ASN A 273 29.17 23.19 2.43
C ASN A 273 30.06 22.11 3.05
N LEU A 274 29.81 21.76 4.31
CA LEU A 274 30.51 20.68 4.98
C LEU A 274 30.13 19.31 4.39
N PHE A 275 28.84 19.10 4.13
CA PHE A 275 28.29 17.89 3.52
C PHE A 275 28.81 17.69 2.08
N ASP A 276 28.83 18.73 1.26
CA ASP A 276 29.36 18.69 -0.11
C ASP A 276 30.88 18.42 -0.10
N LYS A 277 31.60 19.08 0.81
CA LYS A 277 33.02 18.80 1.04
C LYS A 277 33.22 17.33 1.41
N TYR A 278 32.42 16.76 2.30
CA TYR A 278 32.49 15.33 2.64
C TYR A 278 32.18 14.43 1.46
N ARG A 279 31.14 14.73 0.67
CA ARG A 279 30.81 13.96 -0.53
C ARG A 279 31.97 13.92 -1.53
N SER A 280 32.63 15.05 -1.73
CA SER A 280 33.82 15.17 -2.59
C SER A 280 35.03 14.45 -1.99
N ASP A 281 35.28 14.65 -0.71
CA ASP A 281 36.46 14.15 0.00
C ASP A 281 36.43 12.63 0.24
N TYR A 282 35.26 12.05 0.49
CA TYR A 282 35.08 10.62 0.73
C TYR A 282 34.82 9.82 -0.54
N GLN A 283 34.53 10.46 -1.68
CA GLN A 283 34.32 9.79 -2.97
C GLN A 283 33.40 8.57 -2.85
N ILE A 284 32.16 8.77 -2.40
CA ILE A 284 31.23 7.69 -2.02
C ILE A 284 31.15 6.56 -3.06
N MET A 285 31.08 6.88 -4.36
CA MET A 285 31.05 5.85 -5.40
C MET A 285 32.33 5.01 -5.48
N SER A 286 33.49 5.56 -5.15
CA SER A 286 34.75 4.83 -5.03
C SER A 286 34.73 3.88 -3.82
N ILE A 287 34.20 4.35 -2.68
CA ILE A 287 33.98 3.49 -1.51
C ILE A 287 33.08 2.31 -1.87
N LEU A 288 31.93 2.58 -2.50
CA LEU A 288 30.96 1.55 -2.86
C LEU A 288 31.45 0.62 -3.99
N ALA A 289 32.38 1.08 -4.83
CA ALA A 289 33.08 0.23 -5.79
C ALA A 289 34.17 -0.66 -5.14
N GLY A 290 34.50 -0.44 -3.86
CA GLY A 290 35.57 -1.15 -3.15
C GLY A 290 36.97 -0.59 -3.46
N GLU A 291 37.05 0.63 -4.00
CA GLU A 291 38.29 1.29 -4.43
C GLU A 291 38.74 2.38 -3.44
N ALA A 292 38.23 2.36 -2.20
CA ALA A 292 38.60 3.32 -1.17
C ALA A 292 40.10 3.30 -0.85
N GLY A 293 40.79 4.40 -1.11
CA GLY A 293 42.20 4.56 -0.72
C GLY A 293 42.40 4.64 0.79
N LEU A 294 43.60 4.29 1.26
CA LEU A 294 44.01 4.40 2.68
C LEU A 294 43.78 5.80 3.27
N ASP A 295 43.89 6.85 2.46
CA ASP A 295 43.64 8.22 2.89
C ASP A 295 42.17 8.45 3.27
N ILE A 296 41.23 7.84 2.54
CA ILE A 296 39.78 7.92 2.80
C ILE A 296 39.43 7.18 4.09
N ILE A 297 40.00 5.99 4.28
CA ILE A 297 39.79 5.17 5.49
C ILE A 297 40.36 5.86 6.73
N ASN A 298 41.58 6.40 6.64
CA ASN A 298 42.20 7.13 7.75
C ASN A 298 41.43 8.41 8.10
N ARG A 299 40.85 9.06 7.09
CA ARG A 299 39.97 10.21 7.31
C ARG A 299 38.70 9.81 8.04
N ALA A 300 38.04 8.73 7.61
CA ALA A 300 36.85 8.21 8.28
C ALA A 300 37.14 7.83 9.73
N ARG A 301 38.28 7.18 10.01
CA ARG A 301 38.74 6.85 11.38
C ARG A 301 38.86 8.08 12.28
N GLY A 302 39.36 9.19 11.73
CA GLY A 302 39.56 10.46 12.44
C GLY A 302 38.34 11.37 12.50
N ALA A 303 37.22 11.00 11.85
CA ALA A 303 36.02 11.82 11.76
C ALA A 303 35.34 11.99 13.13
N GLU A 304 34.81 13.19 13.37
CA GLU A 304 33.93 13.50 14.50
C GLU A 304 32.55 12.85 14.32
N PHE A 305 31.79 12.69 15.41
CA PHE A 305 30.52 11.95 15.39
C PHE A 305 29.55 12.41 14.29
N ASP A 306 29.38 13.72 14.11
CA ASP A 306 28.47 14.28 13.09
C ASP A 306 28.92 13.98 11.66
N GLU A 307 30.23 13.91 11.42
CA GLU A 307 30.82 13.54 10.12
C GLU A 307 30.64 12.05 9.84
N ARG A 308 30.75 11.18 10.85
CA ARG A 308 30.48 9.74 10.71
C ARG A 308 29.04 9.46 10.34
N VAL A 309 28.09 10.14 11.01
CA VAL A 309 26.65 10.00 10.71
C VAL A 309 26.34 10.47 9.29
N ALA A 310 26.91 11.61 8.86
CA ALA A 310 26.74 12.10 7.50
C ALA A 310 27.32 11.14 6.44
N LEU A 311 28.50 10.57 6.69
CA LEU A 311 29.14 9.61 5.80
C LEU A 311 28.32 8.31 5.68
N LEU A 312 27.82 7.79 6.81
CA LEU A 312 26.92 6.62 6.82
C LEU A 312 25.65 6.89 6.01
N GLY A 313 24.98 8.03 6.23
CA GLY A 313 23.78 8.40 5.47
C GLY A 313 24.03 8.42 3.96
N LEU A 314 25.10 9.12 3.53
CA LEU A 314 25.51 9.21 2.13
C LEU A 314 25.74 7.83 1.47
N MET A 315 26.42 6.92 2.16
CA MET A 315 26.69 5.58 1.65
C MET A 315 25.40 4.76 1.55
N LEU A 316 24.57 4.78 2.59
CA LEU A 316 23.34 4.00 2.65
C LEU A 316 22.28 4.49 1.66
N ASP A 317 22.23 5.79 1.37
CA ASP A 317 21.32 6.36 0.37
C ASP A 317 21.71 5.96 -1.05
N ALA A 318 23.01 5.95 -1.35
CA ALA A 318 23.52 5.45 -2.63
C ALA A 318 23.24 3.96 -2.81
N VAL A 319 23.48 3.13 -1.79
CA VAL A 319 23.13 1.70 -1.79
C VAL A 319 21.62 1.51 -1.99
N SER A 320 20.79 2.22 -1.23
CA SER A 320 19.33 2.18 -1.36
C SER A 320 18.84 2.52 -2.76
N THR A 321 19.48 3.51 -3.40
CA THR A 321 19.18 3.91 -4.78
C THR A 321 19.49 2.81 -5.78
N SER A 322 20.64 2.14 -5.64
CA SER A 322 20.98 0.99 -6.49
C SER A 322 20.06 -0.21 -6.26
N CYS A 323 19.70 -0.51 -5.01
CA CYS A 323 18.69 -1.54 -4.70
C CYS A 323 17.33 -1.23 -5.34
N ALA A 324 16.85 0.01 -5.21
CA ALA A 324 15.58 0.44 -5.78
C ALA A 324 15.56 0.31 -7.31
N HIS A 325 16.65 0.65 -7.98
CA HIS A 325 16.75 0.54 -9.43
C HIS A 325 16.71 -0.92 -9.92
N ALA A 326 17.36 -1.84 -9.21
CA ALA A 326 17.32 -3.26 -9.52
C ALA A 326 15.89 -3.84 -9.36
N LEU A 327 15.23 -3.54 -8.24
CA LEU A 327 13.86 -3.98 -7.95
C LEU A 327 12.84 -3.38 -8.94
N GLU A 328 12.96 -2.10 -9.29
CA GLU A 328 12.07 -1.44 -10.26
C GLU A 328 12.19 -2.09 -11.65
N GLN A 329 13.40 -2.39 -12.11
CA GLN A 329 13.61 -3.07 -13.39
C GLN A 329 13.02 -4.49 -13.38
N GLU A 330 13.20 -5.24 -12.30
CA GLU A 330 12.60 -6.57 -12.15
C GLU A 330 11.06 -6.52 -12.20
N GLU A 331 10.44 -5.62 -11.43
CA GLU A 331 8.98 -5.45 -11.43
C GLU A 331 8.44 -5.09 -12.82
N VAL A 332 9.14 -4.22 -13.56
CA VAL A 332 8.77 -3.85 -14.93
C VAL A 332 8.87 -5.07 -15.86
N VAL A 333 9.93 -5.86 -15.76
CA VAL A 333 10.13 -7.07 -16.57
C VAL A 333 9.05 -8.12 -16.28
N ILE A 334 8.68 -8.33 -15.02
CA ILE A 334 7.57 -9.23 -14.65
C ILE A 334 6.25 -8.77 -15.28
N GLU A 335 5.95 -7.48 -15.24
CA GLU A 335 4.74 -6.94 -15.86
C GLU A 335 4.76 -7.10 -17.39
N LEU A 336 5.91 -6.85 -18.03
CA LEU A 336 6.09 -7.07 -19.47
C LEU A 336 5.87 -8.54 -19.83
N ARG A 337 6.40 -9.48 -19.03
CA ARG A 337 6.21 -10.93 -19.23
C ARG A 337 4.73 -11.29 -19.32
N ASP A 338 3.93 -10.80 -18.37
CA ASP A 338 2.51 -11.16 -18.29
C ASP A 338 1.73 -10.58 -19.47
N ILE A 339 2.03 -9.35 -19.89
CA ILE A 339 1.45 -8.73 -21.09
C ILE A 339 1.83 -9.51 -22.36
N LEU A 340 3.10 -9.90 -22.49
CA LEU A 340 3.60 -10.62 -23.66
C LEU A 340 3.05 -12.05 -23.71
N ARG A 341 2.88 -12.71 -22.56
CA ARG A 341 2.22 -14.01 -22.44
C ARG A 341 0.79 -13.95 -22.98
N ASP A 342 0.05 -12.92 -22.63
CA ASP A 342 -1.35 -12.76 -23.05
C ASP A 342 -1.45 -12.34 -24.54
N ALA A 343 -0.44 -11.64 -25.06
CA ALA A 343 -0.34 -11.29 -26.50
C ALA A 343 0.11 -12.45 -27.39
N LYS A 344 0.85 -13.42 -26.85
CA LYS A 344 1.47 -14.54 -27.60
C LYS A 344 0.48 -15.31 -28.48
N PRO A 345 -0.70 -15.77 -28.01
CA PRO A 345 -1.62 -16.54 -28.85
C PRO A 345 -2.07 -15.76 -30.09
N ARG A 346 -2.43 -14.49 -29.91
CA ARG A 346 -2.91 -13.63 -31.00
C ARG A 346 -1.82 -13.30 -32.01
N LEU A 347 -0.58 -13.11 -31.55
CA LEU A 347 0.57 -12.90 -32.44
C LEU A 347 0.85 -14.15 -33.28
N LEU A 348 0.81 -15.35 -32.66
CA LEU A 348 1.01 -16.62 -33.38
C LEU A 348 -0.11 -16.91 -34.39
N GLU A 349 -1.33 -16.42 -34.15
CA GLU A 349 -2.45 -16.47 -35.09
C GLU A 349 -2.32 -15.47 -36.27
N GLY A 350 -1.25 -14.68 -36.31
CA GLY A 350 -0.96 -13.76 -37.41
C GLY A 350 -1.41 -12.32 -37.17
N ALA A 351 -1.83 -11.95 -35.96
CA ALA A 351 -2.19 -10.56 -35.65
C ALA A 351 -0.97 -9.63 -35.73
N ALA A 352 -1.24 -8.36 -36.04
CA ALA A 352 -0.23 -7.32 -35.99
C ALA A 352 0.14 -6.97 -34.53
N VAL A 353 1.37 -6.52 -34.33
CA VAL A 353 1.86 -6.05 -33.02
C VAL A 353 1.05 -4.85 -32.51
N ASP A 354 0.64 -3.95 -33.42
CA ASP A 354 -0.19 -2.81 -33.07
C ASP A 354 -1.60 -3.23 -32.57
N ASP A 355 -2.17 -4.30 -33.12
CA ASP A 355 -3.51 -4.82 -32.77
C ASP A 355 -3.52 -5.71 -31.50
N THR A 356 -2.34 -5.97 -30.96
CA THR A 356 -2.13 -6.77 -29.75
C THR A 356 -1.51 -5.90 -28.66
N VAL A 357 -0.19 -5.69 -28.73
CA VAL A 357 0.58 -4.88 -27.77
C VAL A 357 0.18 -3.40 -27.86
N GLY A 358 -0.05 -2.86 -29.06
CA GLY A 358 -0.47 -1.46 -29.25
C GLY A 358 -1.82 -1.12 -28.61
N VAL A 359 -2.77 -2.07 -28.61
CA VAL A 359 -4.06 -1.93 -27.91
C VAL A 359 -3.85 -1.87 -26.39
N VAL A 360 -2.98 -2.71 -25.84
CA VAL A 360 -2.65 -2.71 -24.41
C VAL A 360 -1.98 -1.39 -24.00
N ILE A 361 -1.04 -0.89 -24.82
CA ILE A 361 -0.41 0.44 -24.60
C ILE A 361 -1.50 1.51 -24.51
N SER A 362 -2.40 1.57 -25.49
CA SER A 362 -3.45 2.60 -25.55
C SER A 362 -4.40 2.52 -24.35
N ALA A 363 -4.78 1.32 -23.94
CA ALA A 363 -5.65 1.11 -22.77
C ALA A 363 -4.96 1.54 -21.47
N ARG A 364 -3.67 1.20 -21.30
CA ARG A 364 -2.88 1.61 -20.13
C ARG A 364 -2.65 3.12 -20.08
N GLU A 365 -2.37 3.77 -21.20
CA GLU A 365 -2.24 5.22 -21.27
C GLU A 365 -3.52 5.94 -20.85
N GLN A 366 -4.68 5.45 -21.30
CA GLN A 366 -5.97 5.99 -20.88
C GLN A 366 -6.23 5.76 -19.39
N SER A 367 -5.92 4.57 -18.88
CA SER A 367 -6.05 4.22 -17.46
C SER A 367 -5.16 5.11 -16.58
N LEU A 368 -3.89 5.26 -16.96
CA LEU A 368 -2.94 6.14 -16.30
C LEU A 368 -3.42 7.59 -16.33
N ALA A 369 -3.83 8.10 -17.49
CA ALA A 369 -4.35 9.46 -17.63
C ALA A 369 -5.58 9.71 -16.74
N ARG A 370 -6.50 8.75 -16.62
CA ARG A 370 -7.67 8.85 -15.72
C ARG A 370 -7.26 8.84 -14.24
N LYS A 371 -6.33 7.97 -13.85
CA LYS A 371 -5.84 7.90 -12.46
C LYS A 371 -5.05 9.15 -12.06
N VAL A 372 -4.25 9.69 -12.98
CA VAL A 372 -3.53 10.96 -12.80
C VAL A 372 -4.53 12.12 -12.70
N ALA A 373 -5.50 12.19 -13.62
CA ALA A 373 -6.52 13.24 -13.59
C ALA A 373 -7.37 13.21 -12.31
N SER A 374 -7.61 12.04 -11.74
CA SER A 374 -8.27 11.92 -10.45
C SER A 374 -7.37 12.24 -9.24
N GLY A 375 -6.05 12.37 -9.40
CA GLY A 375 -5.14 12.55 -8.26
C GLY A 375 -5.07 11.34 -7.32
N THR A 376 -5.63 10.19 -7.74
CA THR A 376 -5.61 8.93 -6.98
C THR A 376 -4.39 8.06 -7.33
N ALA A 377 -3.64 8.43 -8.36
CA ALA A 377 -2.38 7.78 -8.71
C ALA A 377 -1.29 8.14 -7.70
N LYS A 378 -0.62 7.12 -7.17
CA LYS A 378 0.61 7.31 -6.39
C LYS A 378 1.77 7.63 -7.35
N PRO A 379 2.74 8.50 -6.99
CA PRO A 379 3.90 8.79 -7.84
C PRO A 379 4.69 7.55 -8.26
N SER A 380 4.83 6.55 -7.38
CA SER A 380 5.48 5.27 -7.70
C SER A 380 4.72 4.45 -8.74
N PHE A 381 3.39 4.49 -8.70
CA PHE A 381 2.53 3.86 -9.70
C PHE A 381 2.66 4.57 -11.05
N GLU A 382 2.62 5.91 -11.07
CA GLU A 382 2.79 6.69 -12.31
C GLU A 382 4.14 6.42 -12.97
N ARG A 383 5.21 6.39 -12.17
CA ARG A 383 6.55 6.06 -12.64
C ARG A 383 6.61 4.65 -13.21
N LYS A 384 6.11 3.64 -12.49
CA LYS A 384 6.11 2.25 -12.93
C LYS A 384 5.30 2.05 -14.22
N GLU A 385 4.06 2.52 -14.26
CA GLU A 385 3.23 2.43 -15.47
C GLU A 385 3.85 3.19 -16.64
N GLY A 386 4.42 4.36 -16.39
CA GLY A 386 5.16 5.12 -17.41
C GLY A 386 6.34 4.34 -17.99
N LEU A 387 7.12 3.66 -17.14
CA LEU A 387 8.23 2.80 -17.58
C LEU A 387 7.72 1.59 -18.38
N VAL A 388 6.68 0.90 -17.92
CA VAL A 388 6.07 -0.24 -18.65
C VAL A 388 5.57 0.21 -20.02
N ILE A 389 4.83 1.32 -20.10
CA ILE A 389 4.33 1.88 -21.36
C ILE A 389 5.50 2.25 -22.29
N ALA A 390 6.54 2.89 -21.77
CA ALA A 390 7.72 3.26 -22.55
C ALA A 390 8.46 2.04 -23.11
N LYS A 391 8.62 0.98 -22.31
CA LYS A 391 9.25 -0.28 -22.73
C LYS A 391 8.41 -1.01 -23.79
N LEU A 392 7.09 -1.11 -23.59
CA LEU A 392 6.19 -1.69 -24.59
C LEU A 392 6.25 -0.93 -25.92
N LYS A 393 6.23 0.41 -25.89
CA LYS A 393 6.40 1.22 -27.11
C LYS A 393 7.72 0.95 -27.80
N ARG A 394 8.80 0.76 -27.05
CA ARG A 394 10.12 0.41 -27.59
C ARG A 394 10.10 -0.95 -28.29
N LEU A 395 9.43 -1.94 -27.71
CA LEU A 395 9.25 -3.27 -28.33
C LEU A 395 8.50 -3.15 -29.66
N VAL A 396 7.38 -2.41 -29.69
CA VAL A 396 6.61 -2.18 -30.93
C VAL A 396 7.46 -1.46 -31.98
N GLU A 397 8.25 -0.46 -31.59
CA GLU A 397 9.11 0.28 -32.51
C GLU A 397 10.24 -0.59 -33.07
N GLN A 398 10.82 -1.48 -32.26
CA GLN A 398 11.82 -2.45 -32.72
C GLN A 398 11.25 -3.40 -33.78
N CYS A 399 10.02 -3.89 -33.61
CA CYS A 399 9.31 -4.66 -34.64
C CYS A 399 9.14 -3.87 -35.95
N ARG A 400 8.76 -2.58 -35.86
CA ARG A 400 8.62 -1.73 -37.05
C ARG A 400 9.95 -1.52 -37.77
N LEU A 401 11.02 -1.25 -37.02
CA LEU A 401 12.37 -1.05 -37.57
C LEU A 401 12.94 -2.33 -38.21
N ALA A 402 12.64 -3.50 -37.63
CA ALA A 402 13.04 -4.80 -38.16
C ALA A 402 12.14 -5.29 -39.31
N GLY A 403 11.00 -4.65 -39.57
CA GLY A 403 10.02 -5.07 -40.58
C GLY A 403 9.19 -6.29 -40.15
N THR A 404 9.25 -6.67 -38.88
CA THR A 404 8.60 -7.85 -38.28
C THR A 404 7.32 -7.44 -37.53
N VAL A 405 6.33 -6.95 -38.28
CA VAL A 405 5.13 -6.26 -37.71
C VAL A 405 3.95 -7.17 -37.38
N ALA A 406 3.98 -8.45 -37.75
CA ALA A 406 2.92 -9.42 -37.48
C ALA A 406 3.44 -10.86 -37.40
N GLY A 407 2.63 -11.76 -36.84
CA GLY A 407 2.90 -13.20 -36.89
C GLY A 407 4.06 -13.67 -35.99
N GLU A 408 4.61 -14.82 -36.34
CA GLU A 408 5.74 -15.44 -35.61
C GLU A 408 7.01 -14.56 -35.63
N ASP A 409 7.27 -13.85 -36.73
CA ASP A 409 8.44 -12.97 -36.87
C ASP A 409 8.39 -11.80 -35.88
N ALA A 410 7.19 -11.24 -35.67
CA ALA A 410 6.96 -10.23 -34.65
C ALA A 410 7.19 -10.78 -33.24
N PHE A 411 6.67 -11.97 -32.96
CA PHE A 411 6.86 -12.63 -31.67
C PHE A 411 8.33 -12.92 -31.37
N ALA A 412 9.12 -13.36 -32.37
CA ALA A 412 10.55 -13.59 -32.23
C ALA A 412 11.30 -12.30 -31.86
N THR A 413 11.00 -11.21 -32.57
CA THR A 413 11.63 -9.89 -32.33
C THR A 413 11.31 -9.37 -30.92
N ILE A 414 10.05 -9.48 -30.49
CA ILE A 414 9.61 -9.11 -29.15
C ILE A 414 10.29 -9.97 -28.08
N SER A 415 10.41 -11.28 -28.34
CA SER A 415 11.02 -12.23 -27.40
C SER A 415 12.51 -11.93 -27.19
N ASP A 416 13.24 -11.58 -28.25
CA ASP A 416 14.64 -11.19 -28.16
C ASP A 416 14.81 -9.88 -27.38
N ALA A 417 13.98 -8.88 -27.68
CA ALA A 417 14.03 -7.60 -26.97
C ALA A 417 13.60 -7.72 -25.49
N TYR A 418 12.63 -8.59 -25.17
CA TYR A 418 12.29 -8.93 -23.79
C TYR A 418 13.46 -9.62 -23.08
N ARG A 419 14.18 -10.52 -23.76
CA ARG A 419 15.37 -11.18 -23.21
C ARG A 419 16.47 -10.16 -22.89
N ASP A 420 16.65 -9.14 -23.72
CA ASP A 420 17.58 -8.05 -23.41
C ASP A 420 17.20 -7.29 -22.13
N GLU A 421 15.90 -7.07 -21.89
CA GLU A 421 15.40 -6.44 -20.66
C GLU A 421 15.59 -7.33 -19.41
N VAL A 422 15.44 -8.66 -19.56
CA VAL A 422 15.76 -9.64 -18.50
C VAL A 422 17.26 -9.64 -18.20
N ASN A 423 18.09 -9.69 -19.24
CA ASN A 423 19.56 -9.70 -19.11
C ASN A 423 20.10 -8.42 -18.47
N ALA A 424 19.36 -7.31 -18.52
CA ALA A 424 19.73 -6.07 -17.86
C ALA A 424 19.57 -6.10 -16.33
N ILE A 425 18.83 -7.07 -15.76
CA ILE A 425 18.61 -7.17 -14.31
C ILE A 425 19.91 -7.59 -13.59
N ASP A 426 20.59 -8.63 -14.07
CA ASP A 426 21.77 -9.20 -13.40
C ASP A 426 22.90 -8.19 -13.14
N PRO A 427 23.29 -7.31 -14.09
CA PRO A 427 24.26 -6.24 -13.83
C PRO A 427 23.81 -5.26 -12.73
N LEU A 428 22.51 -4.94 -12.66
CA LEU A 428 21.97 -4.03 -11.65
C LEU A 428 21.99 -4.66 -10.27
N VAL A 429 21.57 -5.92 -10.16
CA VAL A 429 21.60 -6.71 -8.93
C VAL A 429 23.04 -6.83 -8.42
N LYS A 430 23.98 -7.22 -9.29
CA LYS A 430 25.41 -7.31 -8.93
C LYS A 430 25.97 -5.98 -8.45
N THR A 431 25.60 -4.89 -9.10
CA THR A 431 26.02 -3.55 -8.69
C THR A 431 25.49 -3.24 -7.29
N ALA A 432 24.20 -3.41 -7.03
CA ALA A 432 23.59 -3.13 -5.73
C ALA A 432 24.17 -4.01 -4.61
N ASP A 433 24.34 -5.32 -4.86
CA ASP A 433 24.94 -6.26 -3.91
C ASP A 433 26.42 -5.92 -3.60
N THR A 434 27.20 -5.59 -4.63
CA THR A 434 28.60 -5.18 -4.47
C THR A 434 28.70 -3.88 -3.67
N GLN A 435 27.86 -2.89 -3.97
CA GLN A 435 27.86 -1.62 -3.24
C GLN A 435 27.47 -1.80 -1.77
N MET A 436 26.46 -2.61 -1.47
CA MET A 436 26.05 -2.92 -0.10
C MET A 436 27.18 -3.62 0.67
N THR A 437 27.79 -4.64 0.06
CA THR A 437 28.91 -5.38 0.64
C THR A 437 30.10 -4.47 0.94
N ASN A 438 30.49 -3.63 -0.03
CA ASN A 438 31.61 -2.72 0.14
C ASN A 438 31.32 -1.62 1.16
N ALA A 439 30.06 -1.17 1.26
CA ALA A 439 29.66 -0.22 2.30
C ALA A 439 29.88 -0.81 3.71
N ILE A 440 29.44 -2.04 3.94
CA ILE A 440 29.58 -2.74 5.22
C ILE A 440 31.06 -2.97 5.55
N LYS A 441 31.84 -3.46 4.58
CA LYS A 441 33.30 -3.67 4.76
C LYS A 441 34.05 -2.37 5.07
N PHE A 442 33.67 -1.28 4.41
CA PHE A 442 34.28 0.03 4.69
C PHE A 442 33.98 0.49 6.12
N ILE A 443 32.75 0.29 6.60
CA ILE A 443 32.35 0.63 7.98
C ILE A 443 33.14 -0.22 8.98
N GLU A 444 33.29 -1.52 8.72
CA GLU A 444 34.11 -2.41 9.54
C GLU A 444 35.58 -1.95 9.57
N GLU A 445 36.17 -1.62 8.42
CA GLU A 445 37.56 -1.19 8.34
C GLU A 445 37.80 0.19 8.98
N ALA A 446 36.83 1.11 8.86
CA ALA A 446 36.92 2.46 9.39
C ALA A 446 36.65 2.54 10.90
N TRP A 447 35.65 1.83 11.41
CA TRP A 447 35.16 2.00 12.78
C TRP A 447 34.97 0.69 13.57
N GLY A 448 35.11 -0.46 12.92
CA GLY A 448 34.88 -1.78 13.50
C GLY A 448 33.40 -2.10 13.76
N ASN A 449 33.15 -3.22 14.43
CA ASN A 449 31.79 -3.74 14.72
C ASN A 449 31.12 -3.05 15.92
N GLY A 450 31.28 -1.73 16.02
CA GLY A 450 30.82 -0.89 17.12
C GLY A 450 29.45 -0.26 16.88
N ARG A 451 29.30 0.98 17.35
CA ARG A 451 28.03 1.74 17.28
C ARG A 451 27.65 2.07 15.83
N GLU A 452 28.62 2.42 15.00
CA GLU A 452 28.43 2.80 13.60
C GLU A 452 27.93 1.62 12.76
N MET A 453 28.47 0.41 12.99
CA MET A 453 27.97 -0.82 12.36
C MET A 453 26.52 -1.12 12.76
N LEU A 454 26.19 -1.01 14.06
CA LEU A 454 24.82 -1.18 14.56
C LEU A 454 23.82 -0.23 13.89
N VAL A 455 24.20 1.05 13.77
CA VAL A 455 23.36 2.06 13.10
C VAL A 455 23.19 1.72 11.62
N ALA A 456 24.27 1.32 10.94
CA ALA A 456 24.22 0.99 9.52
C ALA A 456 23.30 -0.22 9.25
N ILE A 457 23.46 -1.31 10.00
CA ILE A 457 22.59 -2.49 9.87
C ILE A 457 21.14 -2.13 10.18
N ALA A 458 20.87 -1.39 11.27
CA ALA A 458 19.51 -0.97 11.59
C ALA A 458 18.87 -0.08 10.49
N GLU A 459 19.63 0.81 9.88
CA GLU A 459 19.17 1.63 8.75
C GLU A 459 18.90 0.77 7.49
N ILE A 460 19.76 -0.21 7.20
CA ILE A 460 19.54 -1.17 6.11
C ILE A 460 18.25 -2.00 6.34
N THR A 461 17.97 -2.41 7.58
CA THR A 461 16.78 -3.20 7.93
C THR A 461 15.49 -2.37 8.02
N THR A 462 15.58 -1.05 8.24
CA THR A 462 14.39 -0.18 8.37
C THR A 462 13.96 0.46 7.06
N ARG A 463 14.87 0.55 6.08
CA ARG A 463 14.57 1.04 4.73
C ARG A 463 13.89 -0.05 3.91
N GLN A 464 12.76 0.30 3.29
CA GLN A 464 11.93 -0.64 2.53
C GLN A 464 12.68 -1.25 1.34
N THR A 465 13.39 -0.43 0.57
CA THR A 465 14.09 -0.81 -0.66
C THR A 465 15.22 -1.80 -0.42
N THR A 466 16.07 -1.54 0.58
CA THR A 466 17.17 -2.43 0.96
C THR A 466 16.65 -3.73 1.56
N THR A 467 15.61 -3.66 2.40
CA THR A 467 14.98 -4.86 2.98
C THR A 467 14.37 -5.76 1.91
N GLN A 468 13.62 -5.19 0.96
CA GLN A 468 13.05 -5.94 -0.17
C GLN A 468 14.15 -6.54 -1.05
N PHE A 469 15.22 -5.78 -1.33
CA PHE A 469 16.35 -6.27 -2.10
C PHE A 469 17.03 -7.46 -1.41
N ILE A 470 17.31 -7.36 -0.12
CA ILE A 470 17.90 -8.45 0.67
C ILE A 470 16.96 -9.67 0.72
N ALA A 471 15.65 -9.46 0.87
CA ALA A 471 14.67 -10.56 0.85
C ALA A 471 14.60 -11.28 -0.51
N HIS A 472 14.89 -10.57 -1.61
CA HIS A 472 14.83 -11.12 -2.97
C HIS A 472 16.16 -11.75 -3.42
N TYR A 473 17.27 -11.04 -3.22
CA TYR A 473 18.60 -11.37 -3.74
C TYR A 473 19.63 -11.74 -2.67
N GLY A 474 19.35 -11.49 -1.39
CA GLY A 474 20.28 -11.70 -0.29
C GLY A 474 21.46 -10.73 -0.30
N ASN A 475 22.23 -10.73 0.80
CA ASN A 475 23.56 -10.13 0.85
C ASN A 475 24.36 -10.82 1.97
N GLU A 476 25.46 -11.51 1.62
CA GLU A 476 26.20 -12.35 2.57
C GLU A 476 26.80 -11.54 3.72
N GLU A 477 27.32 -10.34 3.43
CA GLU A 477 27.99 -9.47 4.40
C GLU A 477 26.98 -8.91 5.42
N TYR A 478 25.81 -8.48 4.95
CA TYR A 478 24.70 -8.07 5.80
C TYR A 478 24.31 -9.20 6.77
N TYR A 479 24.12 -10.43 6.27
CA TYR A 479 23.75 -11.56 7.12
C TYR A 479 24.84 -11.89 8.14
N ALA A 480 26.13 -11.81 7.78
CA ALA A 480 27.22 -12.07 8.70
C ALA A 480 27.18 -11.14 9.92
N HIS A 481 26.96 -9.84 9.70
CA HIS A 481 26.86 -8.86 10.79
C HIS A 481 25.51 -8.88 11.51
N ASN A 482 24.42 -9.22 10.82
CA ASN A 482 23.10 -9.37 11.43
C ASN A 482 23.00 -10.62 12.34
N ASP A 483 23.66 -11.72 11.96
CA ASP A 483 23.78 -12.97 12.74
C ASP A 483 24.63 -12.76 14.01
N GLU A 484 25.76 -12.03 13.93
CA GLU A 484 26.59 -11.66 15.09
C GLU A 484 25.84 -10.80 16.12
N LEU A 485 24.77 -10.11 15.69
CA LEU A 485 23.95 -9.21 16.49
C LEU A 485 22.63 -9.86 16.99
N GLN A 486 22.42 -11.15 16.75
CA GLN A 486 21.18 -11.91 17.04
C GLN A 486 19.91 -11.31 16.43
N VAL A 487 19.90 -11.17 15.11
CA VAL A 487 18.65 -11.03 14.34
C VAL A 487 18.73 -12.03 13.18
N ASP A 488 18.10 -13.19 13.30
CA ASP A 488 18.22 -14.24 12.28
C ASP A 488 16.87 -14.95 12.01
N GLU A 489 16.51 -15.08 10.72
CA GLU A 489 15.77 -16.21 10.11
C GLU A 489 15.51 -15.95 8.60
N HIS A 490 16.53 -15.77 7.75
CA HIS A 490 16.33 -15.62 6.27
C HIS A 490 17.19 -16.54 5.39
N ARG A 491 18.05 -17.37 5.99
CA ARG A 491 19.17 -17.98 5.28
C ARG A 491 18.85 -19.19 4.37
N ARG A 492 17.61 -19.70 4.30
CA ARG A 492 17.32 -20.98 3.62
C ARG A 492 16.57 -20.90 2.29
N SER A 493 16.01 -19.75 1.92
CA SER A 493 15.13 -19.62 0.74
C SER A 493 15.87 -19.34 -0.58
N LEU A 494 17.09 -18.81 -0.52
CA LEU A 494 17.69 -18.14 -1.68
C LEU A 494 18.36 -19.09 -2.71
N ALA A 495 19.00 -20.16 -2.24
CA ALA A 495 19.69 -21.12 -3.11
C ALA A 495 18.74 -21.99 -3.97
N GLU A 496 17.46 -22.10 -3.55
CA GLU A 496 16.42 -22.81 -4.30
C GLU A 496 15.75 -21.92 -5.36
N ARG A 497 15.55 -20.62 -5.06
CA ARG A 497 14.89 -19.65 -5.95
C ARG A 497 15.71 -19.27 -7.19
N VAL A 498 17.02 -19.13 -7.03
CA VAL A 498 17.93 -18.85 -8.17
C VAL A 498 17.95 -20.02 -9.16
N ARG A 499 17.83 -21.27 -8.67
CA ARG A 499 17.66 -22.44 -9.56
C ARG A 499 16.31 -22.48 -10.25
N THR A 500 15.25 -21.97 -9.64
CA THR A 500 13.90 -22.01 -10.25
C THR A 500 13.73 -20.97 -11.36
N LEU A 501 14.45 -19.85 -11.30
CA LEU A 501 14.42 -18.82 -12.35
C LEU A 501 15.20 -19.24 -13.61
N ASP A 502 16.34 -19.92 -13.46
CA ASP A 502 17.11 -20.47 -14.59
C ASP A 502 16.37 -21.61 -15.31
N ILE A 503 15.66 -22.47 -14.57
CA ILE A 503 14.91 -23.61 -15.14
C ILE A 503 13.67 -23.14 -15.91
N ASN A 504 12.99 -22.09 -15.45
CA ASN A 504 11.77 -21.57 -16.10
C ASN A 504 12.03 -20.78 -17.40
N ALA A 505 13.25 -20.29 -17.62
CA ALA A 505 13.60 -19.57 -18.85
C ALA A 505 13.83 -20.52 -20.04
N GLU A 506 14.33 -21.74 -19.79
CA GLU A 506 14.58 -22.75 -20.84
C GLU A 506 13.30 -23.52 -21.23
N GLU A 507 12.38 -23.76 -20.29
CA GLU A 507 11.14 -24.52 -20.55
C GLU A 507 10.07 -23.67 -21.28
N ALA A 508 10.05 -22.35 -21.11
CA ALA A 508 9.05 -21.48 -21.74
C ALA A 508 9.28 -21.21 -23.26
N MET A 509 10.41 -21.67 -23.82
CA MET A 509 10.89 -21.27 -25.15
C MET A 509 11.10 -22.40 -26.17
N GLN A 510 10.66 -23.64 -25.93
CA GLN A 510 10.74 -24.73 -26.92
C GLN A 510 9.39 -25.03 -27.62
N PRO A 511 9.39 -25.33 -28.94
CA PRO A 511 8.20 -25.82 -29.63
C PRO A 511 8.17 -27.37 -29.70
N GLY A 512 7.04 -27.96 -29.27
CA GLY A 512 6.70 -29.40 -29.36
C GLY A 512 6.82 -30.13 -28.02
N GLU A 513 6.00 -31.10 -27.61
CA GLU A 513 5.03 -31.97 -28.28
C GLU A 513 3.90 -32.31 -27.29
N THR A 514 2.71 -32.60 -27.81
CA THR A 514 1.59 -33.15 -27.06
C THR A 514 1.95 -34.46 -26.34
N ALA A 515 2.02 -34.41 -25.01
CA ALA A 515 1.90 -35.59 -24.15
C ALA A 515 0.85 -35.29 -23.06
N ALA A 516 -0.35 -35.82 -23.26
CA ALA A 516 -1.40 -35.83 -22.27
C ALA A 516 -0.96 -36.71 -21.09
N THR A 517 -0.63 -36.07 -19.96
CA THR A 517 -0.98 -36.38 -18.55
C THR A 517 -0.05 -35.58 -17.64
N GLY A 518 -0.36 -34.32 -17.37
CA GLY A 518 0.40 -33.47 -16.45
C GLY A 518 -0.56 -32.82 -15.45
N GLY A 519 -0.49 -33.22 -14.18
CA GLY A 519 -1.18 -32.51 -13.10
C GLY A 519 -0.37 -31.29 -12.68
N GLN A 520 -1.05 -30.16 -12.51
CA GLN A 520 -0.47 -28.92 -11.96
C GLN A 520 0.16 -29.18 -10.59
N THR A 521 1.34 -28.65 -10.29
CA THR A 521 1.97 -28.78 -8.95
C THR A 521 1.26 -27.92 -7.90
N ILE A 522 1.42 -28.22 -6.60
CA ILE A 522 0.83 -27.41 -5.51
C ILE A 522 1.30 -25.95 -5.58
N ALA A 523 2.58 -25.73 -5.89
CA ALA A 523 3.16 -24.40 -6.04
C ALA A 523 2.58 -23.67 -7.26
N GLU A 524 2.40 -24.36 -8.39
CA GLU A 524 1.75 -23.79 -9.58
C GLU A 524 0.27 -23.45 -9.34
N TYR A 525 -0.44 -24.25 -8.54
CA TYR A 525 -1.85 -23.98 -8.22
C TYR A 525 -2.02 -22.69 -7.43
N TYR A 526 -1.15 -22.46 -6.44
CA TYR A 526 -1.21 -21.27 -5.59
C TYR A 526 -0.45 -20.06 -6.15
N GLY A 527 0.55 -20.26 -7.03
CA GLY A 527 1.52 -19.25 -7.48
C GLY A 527 0.96 -18.04 -8.24
N GLY A 528 -0.31 -18.07 -8.62
CA GLY A 528 -1.01 -16.91 -9.22
C GLY A 528 -2.34 -16.56 -8.53
N LYS A 529 -2.66 -17.19 -7.38
CA LYS A 529 -3.98 -17.08 -6.76
C LYS A 529 -3.89 -16.34 -5.41
N GLN A 530 -4.26 -15.06 -5.41
CA GLN A 530 -4.67 -14.35 -4.21
C GLN A 530 -6.19 -14.33 -4.15
N PHE A 531 -6.76 -15.27 -3.42
CA PHE A 531 -8.19 -15.30 -3.18
C PHE A 531 -8.51 -14.19 -2.18
N GLU A 532 -8.81 -12.99 -2.66
CA GLU A 532 -9.10 -11.85 -1.78
C GLU A 532 -10.62 -11.55 -1.72
N TYR A 533 -11.43 -12.04 -2.68
CA TYR A 533 -12.83 -11.58 -2.80
C TYR A 533 -13.94 -12.64 -2.91
N GLY A 534 -13.68 -13.89 -3.30
CA GLY A 534 -14.75 -14.88 -3.50
C GLY A 534 -15.20 -15.66 -2.27
N PHE A 535 -15.33 -15.03 -1.10
CA PHE A 535 -15.76 -15.68 0.16
C PHE A 535 -17.12 -15.18 0.60
N ALA A 536 -17.97 -16.09 1.10
CA ALA A 536 -19.25 -15.69 1.68
C ALA A 536 -19.06 -14.72 2.84
N SER A 537 -19.77 -13.60 2.78
CA SER A 537 -19.69 -12.41 3.65
C SER A 537 -20.06 -12.60 5.11
N MET A 538 -20.39 -13.82 5.53
CA MET A 538 -21.20 -14.01 6.73
C MET A 538 -20.61 -15.02 7.71
N SER A 539 -19.32 -15.37 7.63
CA SER A 539 -18.70 -16.19 8.69
C SER A 539 -18.81 -15.45 10.03
N LYS A 540 -19.69 -15.98 10.90
CA LYS A 540 -19.91 -15.45 12.24
C LYS A 540 -18.64 -15.54 13.10
N MET A 541 -17.62 -16.28 12.65
CA MET A 541 -16.43 -16.62 13.43
C MET A 541 -16.85 -17.07 14.83
N THR A 542 -17.62 -18.15 14.89
CA THR A 542 -18.14 -18.70 16.14
C THR A 542 -17.01 -19.41 16.87
N LEU A 543 -16.07 -18.63 17.38
CA LEU A 543 -14.87 -19.12 18.05
C LEU A 543 -15.23 -19.68 19.43
N PRO A 544 -14.63 -20.80 19.85
CA PRO A 544 -14.82 -21.34 21.20
C PRO A 544 -14.55 -20.29 22.29
N ASP A 545 -15.22 -20.44 23.42
CA ASP A 545 -15.04 -19.56 24.56
C ASP A 545 -13.59 -19.55 25.05
N ALA A 546 -13.15 -18.41 25.60
CA ALA A 546 -11.77 -18.27 26.10
C ALA A 546 -11.42 -19.32 27.16
N ALA A 547 -12.40 -19.77 27.97
CA ALA A 547 -12.20 -20.84 28.93
C ALA A 547 -11.78 -22.19 28.29
N GLN A 548 -12.20 -22.45 27.05
CA GLN A 548 -11.88 -23.69 26.32
C GLN A 548 -10.54 -23.60 25.59
N LEU A 549 -10.02 -22.39 25.35
CA LEU A 549 -8.80 -22.15 24.57
C LEU A 549 -7.61 -21.69 25.41
N LYS A 550 -7.83 -21.28 26.65
CA LYS A 550 -6.77 -20.78 27.54
C LYS A 550 -5.61 -21.78 27.63
N GLY A 551 -4.40 -21.31 27.32
CA GLY A 551 -3.17 -22.11 27.37
C GLY A 551 -2.99 -23.10 26.22
N LYS A 552 -3.89 -23.14 25.24
CA LYS A 552 -3.78 -24.04 24.08
C LYS A 552 -2.92 -23.45 22.97
N THR A 553 -2.41 -24.34 22.12
CA THR A 553 -1.80 -23.98 20.83
C THR A 553 -2.85 -24.09 19.73
N VAL A 554 -3.11 -22.99 19.03
CA VAL A 554 -4.06 -22.93 17.91
C VAL A 554 -3.29 -22.73 16.60
N LEU A 555 -3.60 -23.54 15.59
CA LEU A 555 -3.13 -23.34 14.21
C LEU A 555 -4.26 -22.74 13.36
N ASP A 556 -4.06 -21.56 12.82
CA ASP A 556 -4.96 -20.87 11.90
C ASP A 556 -4.43 -21.06 10.46
N VAL A 557 -5.11 -21.88 9.67
CA VAL A 557 -4.70 -22.27 8.32
C VAL A 557 -5.33 -21.37 7.27
N ALA A 558 -4.50 -20.91 6.32
CA ALA A 558 -4.81 -19.82 5.39
C ALA A 558 -5.22 -18.54 6.13
N CYS A 559 -4.37 -18.14 7.09
CA CYS A 559 -4.65 -17.05 8.02
C CYS A 559 -4.69 -15.66 7.37
N ARG A 560 -4.23 -15.56 6.11
CA ARG A 560 -4.05 -14.30 5.36
C ARG A 560 -3.29 -13.29 6.23
N ARG A 561 -3.76 -12.04 6.25
CA ARG A 561 -3.24 -10.92 7.06
C ARG A 561 -3.42 -11.10 8.59
N GLY A 562 -3.76 -12.29 9.10
CA GLY A 562 -3.70 -12.64 10.52
C GLY A 562 -4.92 -12.26 11.38
N LYS A 563 -6.03 -11.80 10.80
CA LYS A 563 -7.23 -11.36 11.58
C LYS A 563 -7.78 -12.45 12.52
N GLY A 564 -7.80 -13.71 12.08
CA GLY A 564 -8.19 -14.87 12.91
C GLY A 564 -7.23 -15.06 14.08
N CYS A 565 -5.94 -15.11 13.77
CA CYS A 565 -4.85 -15.20 14.74
C CYS A 565 -4.94 -14.15 15.86
N PHE A 566 -5.23 -12.89 15.52
CA PHE A 566 -5.34 -11.80 16.50
C PHE A 566 -6.49 -12.01 17.49
N LYS A 567 -7.61 -12.60 17.04
CA LYS A 567 -8.74 -12.97 17.91
C LYS A 567 -8.40 -14.16 18.80
N PHE A 568 -7.72 -15.16 18.25
CA PHE A 568 -7.27 -16.33 19.02
C PHE A 568 -6.23 -15.96 20.07
N SER A 569 -5.32 -15.04 19.77
CA SER A 569 -4.28 -14.55 20.69
C SER A 569 -4.85 -14.11 22.03
N ALA A 570 -5.94 -13.34 22.02
CA ALA A 570 -6.64 -12.92 23.23
C ALA A 570 -7.28 -14.09 23.99
N LYS A 571 -7.85 -15.08 23.27
CA LYS A 571 -8.57 -16.22 23.86
C LYS A 571 -7.63 -17.26 24.48
N VAL A 572 -6.49 -17.54 23.84
CA VAL A 572 -5.49 -18.48 24.37
C VAL A 572 -4.71 -17.89 25.54
N GLY A 573 -4.57 -16.56 25.58
CA GLY A 573 -3.90 -15.83 26.65
C GLY A 573 -2.39 -16.02 26.65
N GLY A 574 -1.70 -15.39 27.61
CA GLY A 574 -0.23 -15.33 27.64
C GLY A 574 0.51 -16.65 27.92
N THR A 575 -0.20 -17.75 28.17
CA THR A 575 0.37 -19.10 28.31
C THR A 575 0.03 -20.01 27.13
N GLY A 576 -0.79 -19.55 26.19
CA GLY A 576 -1.11 -20.25 24.96
C GLY A 576 -0.44 -19.58 23.76
N HIS A 577 -0.52 -20.22 22.61
CA HIS A 577 0.22 -19.80 21.40
C HIS A 577 -0.66 -19.91 20.16
N VAL A 578 -0.49 -19.02 19.20
CA VAL A 578 -1.20 -19.07 17.92
C VAL A 578 -0.21 -19.12 16.77
N ILE A 579 -0.39 -20.09 15.88
CA ILE A 579 0.42 -20.26 14.69
C ILE A 579 -0.47 -19.91 13.49
N GLY A 580 -0.13 -18.87 12.75
CA GLY A 580 -0.77 -18.54 11.48
C GLY A 580 0.03 -19.11 10.31
N VAL A 581 -0.63 -19.78 9.36
CA VAL A 581 0.01 -20.21 8.12
C VAL A 581 -0.79 -19.78 6.90
N ASP A 582 -0.07 -19.38 5.86
CA ASP A 582 -0.63 -18.99 4.57
C ASP A 582 0.43 -19.21 3.50
N TRP A 583 0.03 -19.53 2.27
CA TRP A 583 0.99 -19.74 1.19
C TRP A 583 1.53 -18.43 0.62
N SER A 584 0.86 -17.29 0.88
CA SER A 584 1.28 -15.96 0.41
C SER A 584 2.31 -15.34 1.35
N PRO A 585 3.57 -15.13 0.91
CA PRO A 585 4.57 -14.46 1.72
C PRO A 585 4.15 -13.05 2.13
N SER A 586 3.49 -12.30 1.25
CA SER A 586 3.05 -10.92 1.53
C SER A 586 2.01 -10.87 2.65
N TYR A 587 1.09 -11.83 2.70
CA TYR A 587 0.10 -11.92 3.79
C TYR A 587 0.75 -12.26 5.12
N ILE A 588 1.75 -13.14 5.11
CA ILE A 588 2.51 -13.50 6.30
C ILE A 588 3.33 -12.32 6.81
N GLU A 589 4.01 -11.57 5.94
CA GLU A 589 4.73 -10.34 6.29
C GLU A 589 3.80 -9.30 6.94
N GLU A 590 2.65 -9.03 6.32
CA GLU A 590 1.64 -8.13 6.87
C GLU A 590 1.12 -8.62 8.24
N ALA A 591 0.82 -9.91 8.36
CA ALA A 591 0.33 -10.50 9.61
C ALA A 591 1.36 -10.38 10.74
N ILE A 592 2.66 -10.56 10.44
CA ILE A 592 3.76 -10.38 11.39
C ILE A 592 3.81 -8.93 11.88
N VAL A 593 3.79 -7.98 10.97
CA VAL A 593 3.82 -6.53 11.29
C VAL A 593 2.61 -6.15 12.15
N ASP A 594 1.41 -6.59 11.79
CA ASP A 594 0.19 -6.25 12.53
C ASP A 594 0.06 -7.01 13.87
N SER A 595 0.69 -8.18 13.99
CA SER A 595 0.72 -8.94 15.24
C SER A 595 1.33 -8.15 16.39
N GLU A 596 2.33 -7.32 16.09
CA GLU A 596 2.99 -6.45 17.07
C GLU A 596 2.00 -5.47 17.72
N LYS A 597 1.10 -4.90 16.93
CA LYS A 597 0.04 -4.03 17.47
C LYS A 597 -1.03 -4.86 18.19
N ALA A 598 -1.38 -6.02 17.64
CA ALA A 598 -2.47 -6.84 18.12
C ALA A 598 -2.22 -7.44 19.52
N TRP A 599 -1.04 -7.99 19.82
CA TRP A 599 -0.77 -8.58 21.14
C TRP A 599 -0.82 -7.54 22.27
N ARG A 600 -0.35 -6.31 21.99
CA ARG A 600 -0.42 -5.17 22.92
C ARG A 600 -1.86 -4.73 23.17
N LYS A 601 -2.66 -4.64 22.10
CA LYS A 601 -4.11 -4.36 22.18
C LYS A 601 -4.86 -5.43 22.99
N ASN A 602 -4.40 -6.68 22.92
CA ASN A 602 -4.94 -7.80 23.70
C ASN A 602 -4.47 -7.81 25.17
N GLY A 603 -3.65 -6.85 25.61
CA GLY A 603 -3.18 -6.73 27.00
C GLY A 603 -2.21 -7.83 27.43
N LEU A 604 -1.54 -8.49 26.48
CA LEU A 604 -0.54 -9.51 26.77
C LEU A 604 0.80 -8.88 27.16
N LYS A 605 1.68 -9.66 27.79
CA LYS A 605 3.04 -9.20 28.18
C LYS A 605 4.09 -9.43 27.10
N ALA A 606 3.81 -10.32 26.16
CA ALA A 606 4.65 -10.66 25.02
C ALA A 606 3.75 -11.11 23.86
N ASN A 607 4.30 -11.06 22.64
CA ASN A 607 3.64 -11.62 21.47
C ASN A 607 3.56 -13.14 21.61
N ASN A 608 2.34 -13.69 21.53
CA ASN A 608 2.07 -15.13 21.61
C ASN A 608 1.63 -15.70 20.25
N MET A 609 2.04 -15.05 19.18
CA MET A 609 1.72 -15.43 17.81
C MET A 609 3.00 -15.67 17.01
N SER A 610 2.94 -16.60 16.06
CA SER A 610 4.00 -16.87 15.09
C SER A 610 3.37 -17.11 13.73
N PHE A 611 3.97 -16.63 12.65
CA PHE A 611 3.44 -16.77 11.30
C PHE A 611 4.45 -17.47 10.40
N LYS A 612 3.99 -18.33 9.49
CA LYS A 612 4.86 -19.09 8.58
C LYS A 612 4.24 -19.21 7.20
N VAL A 613 5.09 -19.14 6.17
CA VAL A 613 4.65 -19.45 4.80
C VAL A 613 4.51 -20.96 4.68
N ALA A 614 3.30 -21.45 4.37
CA ALA A 614 3.03 -22.88 4.23
C ALA A 614 1.79 -23.15 3.38
N TYR A 615 1.78 -24.27 2.67
CA TYR A 615 0.56 -24.78 2.06
C TYR A 615 -0.27 -25.56 3.08
N PRO A 616 -1.61 -25.47 3.04
CA PRO A 616 -2.50 -26.27 3.89
C PRO A 616 -2.26 -27.79 3.80
N GLU A 617 -1.84 -28.25 2.62
CA GLU A 617 -1.54 -29.65 2.30
C GLU A 617 -0.10 -30.08 2.63
N ASP A 618 0.74 -29.17 3.13
CA ASP A 618 2.13 -29.47 3.54
C ASP A 618 2.58 -28.57 4.71
N LEU A 619 2.05 -28.85 5.89
CA LEU A 619 2.38 -28.12 7.12
C LEU A 619 3.74 -28.57 7.70
N MET A 620 4.26 -29.72 7.23
CA MET A 620 5.54 -30.25 7.67
C MET A 620 6.72 -29.39 7.22
N GLN A 621 6.67 -28.82 6.00
CA GLN A 621 7.68 -27.88 5.53
C GLN A 621 7.82 -26.64 6.42
N ALA A 622 6.71 -26.18 7.01
CA ALA A 622 6.72 -25.09 7.99
C ALA A 622 7.18 -25.54 9.40
N GLY A 623 7.61 -26.79 9.57
CA GLY A 623 8.08 -27.33 10.84
C GLY A 623 6.96 -27.55 11.86
N ILE A 624 5.71 -27.72 11.43
CA ILE A 624 4.60 -28.08 12.32
C ILE A 624 4.56 -29.61 12.47
N GLY A 625 5.08 -30.06 13.61
CA GLY A 625 5.20 -31.48 13.92
C GLY A 625 3.86 -32.19 14.15
N GLU A 626 3.91 -33.52 14.12
CA GLU A 626 2.75 -34.36 14.46
C GLU A 626 2.35 -34.17 15.93
N GLY A 627 1.06 -34.06 16.22
CA GLY A 627 0.57 -33.97 17.59
C GLY A 627 1.05 -32.73 18.36
N THR A 628 1.28 -31.61 17.68
CA THR A 628 1.85 -30.39 18.29
C THR A 628 0.81 -29.33 18.63
N VAL A 629 -0.35 -29.32 17.98
CA VAL A 629 -1.39 -28.29 18.16
C VAL A 629 -2.65 -28.86 18.81
N ASP A 630 -3.32 -28.06 19.63
CA ASP A 630 -4.56 -28.46 20.32
C ASP A 630 -5.81 -28.19 19.47
N VAL A 631 -5.74 -27.16 18.61
CA VAL A 631 -6.84 -26.74 17.74
C VAL A 631 -6.29 -26.39 16.36
N VAL A 632 -6.95 -26.85 15.31
CA VAL A 632 -6.77 -26.39 13.94
C VAL A 632 -8.03 -25.62 13.55
N TYR A 633 -7.86 -24.44 12.99
CA TYR A 633 -8.93 -23.59 12.52
C TYR A 633 -8.71 -23.25 11.05
N ILE A 634 -9.75 -23.38 10.24
CA ILE A 634 -9.75 -23.02 8.83
C ILE A 634 -11.09 -22.34 8.49
N ASN A 635 -11.03 -21.20 7.82
CA ASN A 635 -12.21 -20.39 7.52
C ASN A 635 -12.32 -20.08 6.03
N ASN A 636 -13.43 -20.52 5.43
CA ASN A 636 -13.94 -20.18 4.11
C ASN A 636 -13.02 -20.48 2.92
N VAL A 637 -11.88 -21.14 3.12
CA VAL A 637 -10.94 -21.47 2.04
C VAL A 637 -11.00 -22.94 1.60
N MET A 638 -11.69 -23.80 2.36
CA MET A 638 -11.67 -25.26 2.16
C MET A 638 -12.03 -25.66 0.72
N THR A 639 -13.01 -25.00 0.08
CA THR A 639 -13.46 -25.29 -1.30
C THR A 639 -12.43 -24.92 -2.37
N LEU A 640 -11.44 -24.08 -2.04
CA LEU A 640 -10.40 -23.59 -2.94
C LEU A 640 -9.05 -24.27 -2.75
N LEU A 641 -8.93 -25.23 -1.82
CA LEU A 641 -7.67 -25.96 -1.60
C LEU A 641 -7.30 -26.81 -2.82
N TYR A 642 -6.01 -26.93 -3.08
CA TYR A 642 -5.48 -27.75 -4.18
C TYR A 642 -5.95 -29.20 -4.02
N ASP A 643 -5.73 -29.77 -2.84
CA ASP A 643 -6.17 -31.11 -2.47
C ASP A 643 -6.80 -31.10 -1.06
N GLN A 644 -8.13 -31.10 -1.02
CA GLN A 644 -8.91 -31.08 0.22
C GLN A 644 -8.64 -32.28 1.12
N GLN A 645 -8.47 -33.47 0.52
CA GLN A 645 -8.27 -34.70 1.29
C GLN A 645 -6.89 -34.66 1.97
N LYS A 646 -5.86 -34.29 1.22
CA LYS A 646 -4.50 -34.16 1.76
C LYS A 646 -4.40 -33.07 2.84
N ALA A 647 -5.09 -31.95 2.68
CA ALA A 647 -5.17 -30.92 3.71
C ALA A 647 -5.80 -31.46 5.01
N LEU A 648 -6.91 -32.20 4.92
CA LEU A 648 -7.54 -32.82 6.09
C LEU A 648 -6.62 -33.82 6.79
N GLU A 649 -5.88 -34.63 6.04
CA GLU A 649 -4.87 -35.56 6.58
C GLU A 649 -3.74 -34.81 7.31
N GLU A 650 -3.26 -33.69 6.76
CA GLU A 650 -2.29 -32.82 7.44
C GLU A 650 -2.86 -32.19 8.72
N PHE A 651 -4.11 -31.73 8.69
CA PHE A 651 -4.78 -31.17 9.88
C PHE A 651 -4.93 -32.23 10.97
N TYR A 652 -5.32 -33.45 10.58
CA TYR A 652 -5.37 -34.58 11.50
C TYR A 652 -3.97 -34.88 12.06
N ARG A 653 -2.93 -34.93 11.22
CA ARG A 653 -1.55 -35.20 11.66
C ARG A 653 -1.07 -34.22 12.74
N VAL A 654 -1.22 -32.91 12.51
CA VAL A 654 -0.69 -31.89 13.42
C VAL A 654 -1.43 -31.80 14.76
N LEU A 655 -2.71 -32.21 14.80
CA LEU A 655 -3.51 -32.23 16.03
C LEU A 655 -2.99 -33.24 17.05
N LYS A 656 -2.99 -32.85 18.33
CA LYS A 656 -2.81 -33.75 19.48
C LYS A 656 -3.98 -34.75 19.56
N PRO A 657 -3.81 -35.92 20.22
CA PRO A 657 -4.93 -36.79 20.55
C PRO A 657 -6.05 -36.04 21.28
N GLY A 658 -7.30 -36.12 20.80
CA GLY A 658 -8.43 -35.37 21.33
C GLY A 658 -8.46 -33.88 20.92
N GLY A 659 -7.55 -33.45 20.06
CA GLY A 659 -7.51 -32.11 19.48
C GLY A 659 -8.73 -31.82 18.61
N LEU A 660 -8.99 -30.53 18.38
CA LEU A 660 -10.22 -30.04 17.73
C LEU A 660 -9.91 -29.41 16.37
N LEU A 661 -10.57 -29.89 15.31
CA LEU A 661 -10.71 -29.16 14.05
C LEU A 661 -11.96 -28.29 14.11
N ILE A 662 -11.81 -27.02 13.78
CA ILE A 662 -12.90 -26.06 13.57
C ILE A 662 -12.85 -25.63 12.11
N CYS A 663 -13.80 -26.09 11.31
CA CYS A 663 -13.84 -25.87 9.87
C CYS A 663 -15.09 -25.08 9.51
N GLU A 664 -14.92 -23.82 9.10
CA GLU A 664 -16.01 -23.02 8.53
C GLU A 664 -15.88 -23.01 7.01
N THR A 665 -16.90 -23.46 6.29
CA THR A 665 -16.86 -23.53 4.82
C THR A 665 -18.27 -23.50 4.20
N ILE A 666 -18.35 -23.64 2.88
CA ILE A 666 -19.58 -23.64 2.10
C ILE A 666 -19.85 -25.03 1.57
N VAL A 667 -21.11 -25.48 1.66
CA VAL A 667 -21.61 -26.72 1.09
C VAL A 667 -22.77 -26.44 0.12
N SER A 668 -22.98 -27.35 -0.81
CA SER A 668 -24.12 -27.32 -1.75
C SER A 668 -25.18 -28.36 -1.37
N ASP A 669 -26.45 -28.08 -1.65
CA ASP A 669 -27.53 -29.04 -1.43
C ASP A 669 -27.63 -30.13 -2.53
N VAL A 670 -26.91 -29.94 -3.64
CA VAL A 670 -26.87 -30.88 -4.77
C VAL A 670 -25.45 -31.21 -5.19
N THR A 671 -25.27 -32.35 -5.86
CA THR A 671 -24.05 -32.67 -6.61
C THR A 671 -23.87 -31.66 -7.74
N ARG A 672 -22.64 -31.23 -7.96
CA ARG A 672 -22.28 -30.11 -8.84
C ARG A 672 -21.60 -30.62 -10.10
N ASP A 673 -21.74 -29.87 -11.19
CA ASP A 673 -20.93 -30.07 -12.39
C ASP A 673 -19.46 -29.71 -12.09
N GLU A 674 -18.56 -30.66 -12.27
CA GLU A 674 -17.14 -30.50 -11.96
C GLU A 674 -16.48 -29.39 -12.81
N ALA A 675 -16.97 -29.16 -14.03
CA ALA A 675 -16.48 -28.07 -14.87
C ALA A 675 -16.84 -26.69 -14.27
N VAL A 676 -18.04 -26.57 -13.67
CA VAL A 676 -18.48 -25.34 -13.00
C VAL A 676 -17.70 -25.14 -11.70
N VAL A 677 -17.50 -26.21 -10.92
CA VAL A 677 -16.71 -26.17 -9.68
C VAL A 677 -15.27 -25.74 -9.96
N GLU A 678 -14.63 -26.33 -10.98
CA GLU A 678 -13.24 -26.00 -11.32
C GLU A 678 -13.11 -24.58 -11.91
N ALA A 679 -14.06 -24.15 -12.75
CA ALA A 679 -14.11 -22.76 -13.19
C ALA A 679 -14.27 -21.79 -11.99
N ALA A 680 -15.10 -22.14 -11.01
CA ALA A 680 -15.30 -21.32 -9.81
C ALA A 680 -14.04 -21.27 -8.94
N ARG A 681 -13.33 -22.40 -8.79
CA ARG A 681 -12.02 -22.48 -8.13
C ARG A 681 -10.95 -21.63 -8.81
N ASN A 682 -11.03 -21.48 -10.13
CA ASN A 682 -10.07 -20.68 -10.90
C ASN A 682 -10.28 -19.17 -10.77
N ILE A 683 -11.53 -18.70 -10.71
CA ILE A 683 -11.84 -17.30 -10.39
C ILE A 683 -11.86 -16.99 -8.89
N GLY A 684 -11.66 -18.02 -8.04
CA GLY A 684 -11.60 -17.88 -6.60
C GLY A 684 -12.96 -17.75 -5.89
N ASN A 685 -14.07 -18.14 -6.53
CA ASN A 685 -15.40 -18.14 -5.93
C ASN A 685 -15.61 -19.41 -5.08
N SER A 686 -15.33 -19.31 -3.78
CA SER A 686 -15.45 -20.41 -2.80
C SER A 686 -16.88 -20.93 -2.62
N ILE A 687 -17.89 -20.10 -2.91
CA ILE A 687 -19.30 -20.44 -2.76
C ILE A 687 -19.73 -21.36 -3.89
N GLN A 688 -19.52 -20.96 -5.14
CA GLN A 688 -19.85 -21.80 -6.29
C GLN A 688 -18.96 -23.04 -6.42
N ALA A 689 -17.76 -23.00 -5.85
CA ALA A 689 -16.86 -24.16 -5.73
C ALA A 689 -17.32 -25.18 -4.66
N ALA A 690 -18.37 -24.90 -3.89
CA ALA A 690 -18.88 -25.81 -2.88
C ALA A 690 -19.38 -27.12 -3.48
N ARG A 691 -19.21 -28.20 -2.71
CA ARG A 691 -19.70 -29.55 -2.99
C ARG A 691 -20.66 -30.00 -1.88
N PRO A 692 -21.39 -31.12 -2.02
CA PRO A 692 -22.29 -31.62 -0.99
C PRO A 692 -21.62 -31.83 0.36
N GLU A 693 -22.35 -31.53 1.45
CA GLU A 693 -21.88 -31.74 2.83
C GLU A 693 -21.40 -33.18 3.07
N ASP A 694 -22.15 -34.18 2.60
CA ASP A 694 -21.83 -35.60 2.82
C ASP A 694 -20.45 -35.98 2.26
N LEU A 695 -20.00 -35.31 1.20
CA LEU A 695 -18.66 -35.53 0.63
C LEU A 695 -17.58 -35.05 1.59
N LEU A 696 -17.72 -33.82 2.12
CA LEU A 696 -16.77 -33.26 3.07
C LEU A 696 -16.74 -34.06 4.37
N ARG A 697 -17.90 -34.49 4.87
CA ARG A 697 -18.01 -35.37 6.04
C ARG A 697 -17.28 -36.68 5.82
N SER A 698 -17.47 -37.31 4.66
CA SER A 698 -16.78 -38.56 4.29
C SER A 698 -15.26 -38.36 4.19
N GLN A 699 -14.80 -37.21 3.68
CA GLN A 699 -13.37 -36.88 3.62
C GLN A 699 -12.76 -36.68 5.03
N MET A 700 -13.48 -36.01 5.93
CA MET A 700 -13.07 -35.85 7.33
C MET A 700 -12.95 -37.23 8.03
N GLU A 701 -13.95 -38.09 7.85
CA GLU A 701 -13.92 -39.47 8.39
C GLU A 701 -12.76 -40.28 7.80
N ALA A 702 -12.51 -40.17 6.49
CA ALA A 702 -11.39 -40.84 5.82
C ALA A 702 -10.02 -40.36 6.31
N ALA A 703 -9.89 -39.07 6.63
CA ALA A 703 -8.68 -38.50 7.25
C ALA A 703 -8.50 -38.93 8.73
N GLY A 704 -9.53 -39.55 9.33
CA GLY A 704 -9.49 -40.10 10.68
C GLY A 704 -10.25 -39.30 11.74
N PHE A 705 -10.91 -38.20 11.36
CA PHE A 705 -11.69 -37.41 12.31
C PHE A 705 -12.95 -38.15 12.78
N ALA A 706 -13.23 -38.06 14.08
CA ALA A 706 -14.45 -38.54 14.72
C ALA A 706 -15.31 -37.37 15.22
N ASP A 707 -16.54 -37.67 15.63
CA ASP A 707 -17.47 -36.69 16.22
C ASP A 707 -17.67 -35.42 15.37
N VAL A 708 -17.89 -35.58 14.05
CA VAL A 708 -18.12 -34.46 13.13
C VAL A 708 -19.50 -33.85 13.37
N GLU A 709 -19.53 -32.73 14.10
CA GLU A 709 -20.75 -32.03 14.50
C GLU A 709 -20.89 -30.69 13.76
N VAL A 710 -22.11 -30.41 13.26
CA VAL A 710 -22.47 -29.09 12.72
C VAL A 710 -22.86 -28.17 13.88
N VAL A 711 -22.16 -27.05 14.00
CA VAL A 711 -22.33 -26.07 15.08
C VAL A 711 -23.23 -24.91 14.66
N ASP A 712 -23.15 -24.50 13.40
CA ASP A 712 -23.95 -23.41 12.83
C ASP A 712 -24.14 -23.64 11.33
N LEU A 713 -25.26 -23.18 10.80
CA LEU A 713 -25.67 -23.35 9.40
C LEU A 713 -26.57 -22.19 8.98
N TYR A 714 -26.27 -21.56 7.85
CA TYR A 714 -27.13 -20.52 7.25
C TYR A 714 -26.92 -20.40 5.75
N SER A 715 -27.96 -20.01 5.02
CA SER A 715 -27.91 -19.88 3.56
C SER A 715 -27.06 -18.69 3.11
N VAL A 716 -26.38 -18.87 1.98
CA VAL A 716 -25.56 -17.84 1.32
C VAL A 716 -25.82 -17.84 -0.19
N GLU A 717 -25.55 -16.70 -0.83
CA GLU A 717 -25.78 -16.51 -2.27
C GLU A 717 -24.45 -16.58 -3.04
N ALA A 718 -24.47 -17.18 -4.23
CA ALA A 718 -23.30 -17.43 -5.07
C ALA A 718 -22.55 -16.16 -5.51
N ASP A 719 -23.25 -15.04 -5.60
CA ASP A 719 -22.74 -13.77 -6.12
C ASP A 719 -22.29 -12.81 -5.01
N ARG A 720 -22.27 -13.23 -3.74
CA ARG A 720 -21.93 -12.36 -2.59
C ARG A 720 -20.50 -12.59 -2.11
N GLY A 721 -19.71 -11.52 -2.09
CA GLY A 721 -18.33 -11.49 -1.59
C GLY A 721 -18.21 -11.19 -0.11
N PHE A 722 -17.07 -10.63 0.31
CA PHE A 722 -16.70 -10.39 1.71
C PHE A 722 -17.68 -9.50 2.51
N THR A 723 -18.46 -8.62 1.86
CA THR A 723 -19.62 -7.93 2.45
C THR A 723 -20.90 -8.30 1.70
N SER A 724 -22.07 -8.18 2.34
CA SER A 724 -23.40 -8.39 1.73
C SER A 724 -23.62 -7.54 0.46
N SER A 725 -22.93 -6.40 0.38
CA SER A 725 -22.93 -5.46 -0.74
C SER A 725 -21.90 -5.74 -1.83
N THR A 726 -20.89 -6.57 -1.57
CA THR A 726 -19.87 -6.93 -2.56
C THR A 726 -20.44 -7.99 -3.48
N VAL A 727 -20.51 -7.69 -4.78
CA VAL A 727 -20.85 -8.68 -5.81
C VAL A 727 -19.56 -9.28 -6.32
N VAL A 728 -19.47 -10.61 -6.37
CA VAL A 728 -18.31 -11.34 -6.89
C VAL A 728 -18.63 -12.00 -8.21
N GLU A 729 -17.59 -12.19 -9.02
CA GLU A 729 -17.71 -12.92 -10.28
C GLU A 729 -18.26 -14.32 -10.02
N THR A 730 -19.20 -14.73 -10.86
CA THR A 730 -19.84 -16.05 -10.83
C THR A 730 -19.64 -16.73 -12.17
N VAL A 731 -19.44 -18.04 -12.12
CA VAL A 731 -19.47 -18.91 -13.28
C VAL A 731 -20.92 -19.07 -13.74
N PRO A 732 -21.24 -18.78 -15.00
CA PRO A 732 -22.55 -19.06 -15.56
C PRO A 732 -22.87 -20.56 -15.49
N THR A 733 -24.01 -20.91 -14.94
CA THR A 733 -24.48 -22.29 -14.82
C THR A 733 -26.00 -22.36 -14.96
N THR A 734 -26.50 -23.51 -15.41
CA THR A 734 -27.94 -23.83 -15.43
C THR A 734 -28.38 -24.56 -14.17
N GLU A 735 -27.44 -24.88 -13.27
CA GLU A 735 -27.74 -25.55 -12.01
C GLU A 735 -28.55 -24.63 -11.09
N THR A 736 -29.62 -25.17 -10.52
CA THR A 736 -30.35 -24.52 -9.42
C THR A 736 -29.82 -25.08 -8.11
N VAL A 737 -28.97 -24.32 -7.42
CA VAL A 737 -28.26 -24.78 -6.21
C VAL A 737 -28.52 -23.83 -5.06
N ARG A 738 -28.71 -24.39 -3.86
CA ARG A 738 -28.66 -23.63 -2.62
C ARG A 738 -27.32 -23.89 -1.95
N PHE A 739 -26.67 -22.79 -1.58
CA PHE A 739 -25.41 -22.83 -0.86
C PHE A 739 -25.65 -22.51 0.61
N GLU A 740 -24.99 -23.24 1.48
CA GLU A 740 -25.06 -23.03 2.92
C GLU A 740 -23.65 -22.90 3.48
N ALA A 741 -23.43 -21.85 4.26
CA ALA A 741 -22.24 -21.75 5.07
C ALA A 741 -22.44 -22.57 6.34
N VAL A 742 -21.48 -23.45 6.62
CA VAL A 742 -21.53 -24.45 7.67
C VAL A 742 -20.26 -24.37 8.52
N ALA A 743 -20.42 -24.53 9.83
CA ALA A 743 -19.32 -24.63 10.78
C ALA A 743 -19.28 -26.05 11.37
N PHE A 744 -18.22 -26.80 11.09
CA PHE A 744 -17.97 -28.13 11.66
C PHE A 744 -17.00 -28.06 12.83
N ASN A 745 -17.29 -28.83 13.86
CA ASN A 745 -16.31 -29.27 14.85
C ASN A 745 -16.06 -30.77 14.64
N ALA A 746 -14.79 -31.16 14.60
CA ALA A 746 -14.41 -32.57 14.51
C ALA A 746 -13.21 -32.87 15.42
N ARG A 747 -13.11 -34.09 15.94
CA ARG A 747 -12.07 -34.49 16.90
C ARG A 747 -11.09 -35.48 16.30
N LYS A 748 -9.83 -35.36 16.71
CA LYS A 748 -8.80 -36.36 16.45
C LYS A 748 -8.86 -37.54 17.41
#